data_AF-Q5B0T7-F1
#
_entry.id   AF-Q5B0T7-F1
#
_cell.length_a   1.000
_cell.length_b   1.000
_cell.length_c   1.000
_cell.angle_alpha   90.00
_cell.angle_beta   90.00
_cell.angle_gamma   90.00
#
_symmetry.space_group_name_H-M   'P 1'
#
loop_
_entity.id
_entity.type
_entity.pdbx_description
1 polymer ?
#
loop_
_entity_poly.entity_id
_entity_poly.type
_entity_poly.pdbx_seq_one_letter_code
_entity_poly.pdbx_strand_id
1 'polypeptide(L)'
;MRAKCLAAWLTSTTTPPSISLHHPWIASIFALPGARGVLNHAGGGWQLQESSSSPSSCSPPFFVSESWTMVIKKAEMKQSAVLTRDFKDIRRSDGAAVGGKNASLGELVNALVPQGVAIPSGFALTAQAYWEFVRTNGIRENIARLLAGWQAGRATLPETGDAIRKRFLWGGWPPDVEEAIRAAYRRLAASERENTRDGRDGHDGHDGNGDGDGAFDVDVAVRSSATAEDLPDASFAGQLDSFLNVRGEEAVLQACQRCYASLFTDRAISYRQTMGFDQVSIALSVGVQRMVRSDIGGAGVLFSLDPDSGFNQVVLINAAWGLGENVVQGTVTPDEYHVFKPLLLADPGLTPIIDQRCGEKAMKMIYTQGRHGEEGKGCTRNVPTSKAEREAMVLSPREILQLARWGCLIEQHYGRPMDMEWARDGLTGQLFIVQARPETVHSRRRDLDVFQRHKLVGPRGRELVRGLSVGDAAVSGRVCLIETADEISQFVPGSVLVTGATDPDWVPIMKQAAAIVTDHGGRTSHAAIISRELGLPAVVGAGRATYMLHSDQEVTVSCAEGDAGFVYEGLSEIRTETIDLSSLAFPSPSPSSHSTQVMLNMANPAAAYRWWRLPASGIGLARMEFVVSNSIQVHPMALVHFDELRDPAAKDQIARLTAGYRDKPAYFVDRLAHGFAALCAAVYPRPAILRLSDFKTNEYAGLIGGSQFEPREENPMLGLRGASRYYSPRYREAFALECRAIKQLRQTIGFTNAIVMIPFCRTVDEARRVLALMAENGLVRGQDGLQVYMMCEIPSNVILAADFAEYFDGFSIGSNDLTQLTLGVDRDAEELAHLFSEQDRAVRWMIAEVIMVCRKKGCKIGLCGQAPSDRPEFARFLVQAGIDSISVSPDSFVAVARNVQAALSSGESPA
;
A
#
# COMPACT_ATOMS: atom_id res chain seq x y z
N MET A 1 10.89 29.45 22.92
CA MET A 1 11.70 29.92 21.76
C MET A 1 10.93 30.82 20.78
N ARG A 2 9.64 30.60 20.49
CA ARG A 2 8.89 31.43 19.52
C ARG A 2 8.55 32.87 19.94
N ALA A 3 8.50 33.18 21.24
CA ALA A 3 8.31 34.57 21.71
C ALA A 3 9.59 35.43 21.65
N LYS A 4 10.78 34.81 21.64
CA LYS A 4 12.06 35.54 21.58
C LYS A 4 12.48 35.91 20.15
N CYS A 5 12.04 35.15 19.13
CA CYS A 5 12.32 35.48 17.72
C CYS A 5 11.47 36.64 17.19
N LEU A 6 10.25 36.84 17.69
CA LEU A 6 9.37 37.93 17.26
C LEU A 6 9.85 39.30 17.77
N ALA A 7 10.46 39.34 18.96
CA ALA A 7 11.05 40.55 19.52
C ALA A 7 12.34 40.98 18.78
N ALA A 8 13.09 40.03 18.21
CA ALA A 8 14.31 40.34 17.45
C ALA A 8 14.01 40.85 16.03
N TRP A 9 12.89 40.43 15.42
CA TRP A 9 12.50 40.84 14.06
C TRP A 9 11.89 42.25 14.03
N LEU A 10 11.20 42.67 15.10
CA LEU A 10 10.59 44.00 15.19
C LEU A 10 11.59 45.13 15.49
N THR A 11 12.83 44.83 15.84
CA THR A 11 13.88 45.82 16.16
C THR A 11 14.87 46.10 15.02
N SER A 12 14.76 45.42 13.88
CA SER A 12 15.67 45.63 12.74
C SER A 12 14.90 45.74 11.43
N THR A 13 14.45 46.94 11.07
CA THR A 13 14.48 47.46 9.69
C THR A 13 13.82 48.84 9.64
N THR A 14 14.59 49.82 9.17
CA THR A 14 14.11 51.14 8.76
C THR A 14 13.51 51.05 7.35
N THR A 15 12.27 51.53 7.18
CA THR A 15 11.46 51.72 5.95
C THR A 15 10.74 50.50 5.32
N PRO A 16 9.52 50.70 4.76
CA PRO A 16 8.51 49.64 4.64
C PRO A 16 8.34 49.09 3.22
N PRO A 17 7.87 47.84 3.07
CA PRO A 17 7.01 47.47 1.95
C PRO A 17 5.62 47.05 2.44
N SER A 18 4.62 47.59 1.75
CA SER A 18 3.19 47.33 1.84
C SER A 18 2.83 45.85 1.66
N ILE A 19 2.10 45.27 2.59
CA ILE A 19 1.41 43.98 2.41
C ILE A 19 -0.03 44.09 2.91
N SER A 20 -0.97 43.72 2.03
CA SER A 20 -2.42 43.83 2.18
C SER A 20 -2.99 42.86 3.22
N LEU A 21 -3.91 43.35 4.05
CA LEU A 21 -4.70 42.59 5.02
C LEU A 21 -5.82 41.81 4.33
N HIS A 22 -5.58 40.54 4.00
CA HIS A 22 -6.61 39.50 3.94
C HIS A 22 -6.00 38.14 4.28
N HIS A 23 -5.85 37.83 5.57
CA HIS A 23 -5.69 36.44 6.03
C HIS A 23 -6.17 36.26 7.49
N PRO A 24 -6.89 35.17 7.85
CA PRO A 24 -7.73 35.10 9.07
C PRO A 24 -7.00 34.81 10.40
N TRP A 25 -5.71 35.09 10.52
CA TRP A 25 -4.88 34.61 11.63
C TRP A 25 -4.72 35.59 12.83
N ILE A 26 -5.31 36.77 12.77
CA ILE A 26 -5.08 37.85 13.76
C ILE A 26 -6.24 38.03 14.77
N ALA A 27 -7.32 37.23 14.69
CA ALA A 27 -8.51 37.43 15.54
C ALA A 27 -8.54 36.59 16.85
N SER A 28 -7.52 35.79 17.17
CA SER A 28 -7.64 34.78 18.25
C SER A 28 -6.73 34.99 19.48
N ILE A 29 -6.05 36.13 19.62
CA ILE A 29 -5.07 36.34 20.71
C ILE A 29 -5.63 37.10 21.92
N PHE A 30 -6.87 37.57 21.92
CA PHE A 30 -7.44 38.27 23.09
C PHE A 30 -8.86 37.83 23.41
N ALA A 31 -8.99 36.83 24.29
CA ALA A 31 -10.21 36.56 25.02
C ALA A 31 -9.92 35.82 26.34
N LEU A 32 -9.60 36.56 27.41
CA LEU A 32 -9.92 36.19 28.79
C LEU A 32 -10.12 37.48 29.64
N PRO A 33 -11.03 37.48 30.62
CA PRO A 33 -11.67 38.71 31.12
C PRO A 33 -11.04 39.23 32.42
N GLY A 34 -10.85 40.55 32.53
CA GLY A 34 -10.53 41.19 33.81
C GLY A 34 -9.63 42.42 33.76
N ALA A 35 -10.02 43.48 33.04
CA ALA A 35 -9.61 44.85 33.35
C ALA A 35 -10.44 45.82 32.49
N ARG A 36 -11.30 46.61 33.14
CA ARG A 36 -11.93 47.78 32.52
C ARG A 36 -10.91 48.92 32.51
N GLY A 37 -10.51 49.36 31.32
CA GLY A 37 -9.77 50.60 31.11
C GLY A 37 -10.20 51.21 29.79
N VAL A 38 -10.94 52.31 29.85
CA VAL A 38 -11.41 53.09 28.70
C VAL A 38 -10.23 53.85 28.10
N LEU A 39 -10.01 53.71 26.79
CA LEU A 39 -9.09 54.57 26.04
C LEU A 39 -9.83 55.17 24.86
N ASN A 40 -9.99 56.50 24.93
CA ASN A 40 -10.61 57.33 23.92
C ASN A 40 -9.60 57.73 22.84
N HIS A 41 -10.08 57.78 21.61
CA HIS A 41 -9.30 58.03 20.41
C HIS A 41 -9.25 59.53 20.10
N ALA A 42 -8.07 60.15 20.14
CA ALA A 42 -7.83 61.45 19.53
C ALA A 42 -6.38 61.57 19.05
N GLY A 43 -6.22 61.70 17.73
CA GLY A 43 -5.06 62.27 17.03
C GLY A 43 -3.65 61.94 17.53
N GLY A 44 -3.02 60.94 16.91
CA GLY A 44 -1.58 60.94 16.64
C GLY A 44 -0.62 60.79 17.83
N GLY A 45 -0.44 59.55 18.30
CA GLY A 45 0.75 59.13 19.05
C GLY A 45 0.54 58.91 20.56
N TRP A 46 1.05 57.79 21.08
CA TRP A 46 1.07 57.47 22.51
C TRP A 46 2.38 57.97 23.13
N GLN A 47 2.32 58.92 24.07
CA GLN A 47 3.44 59.31 24.93
C GLN A 47 3.18 58.84 26.37
N LEU A 48 4.21 58.24 26.98
CA LEU A 48 4.29 57.95 28.41
C LEU A 48 4.82 59.21 29.11
N GLN A 49 4.07 59.74 30.08
CA GLN A 49 4.51 60.85 30.92
C GLN A 49 4.73 60.35 32.36
N GLU A 50 5.99 60.36 32.79
CA GLU A 50 6.36 60.27 34.20
C GLU A 50 6.06 61.60 34.90
N SER A 51 5.50 61.57 36.11
CA SER A 51 5.51 62.72 37.01
C SER A 51 5.83 62.28 38.43
N SER A 52 6.75 63.01 39.03
CA SER A 52 7.34 62.83 40.35
C SER A 52 6.76 63.85 41.34
N SER A 53 6.47 63.42 42.56
CA SER A 53 6.51 64.28 43.77
C SER A 53 6.55 63.41 45.04
N SER A 54 7.39 63.82 45.98
CA SER A 54 7.82 63.12 47.21
C SER A 54 7.24 63.83 48.47
N PRO A 55 7.74 63.61 49.71
CA PRO A 55 7.22 62.65 50.70
C PRO A 55 6.87 63.26 52.08
N SER A 56 6.14 62.54 52.96
CA SER A 56 6.08 62.65 54.45
C SER A 56 4.79 61.96 54.97
N SER A 57 4.65 61.34 56.14
CA SER A 57 5.48 61.08 57.33
C SER A 57 4.73 60.09 58.27
N CYS A 58 5.48 59.44 59.17
CA CYS A 58 5.09 58.76 60.44
C CYS A 58 4.97 57.22 60.48
N SER A 59 5.47 56.68 61.60
CA SER A 59 6.09 55.36 61.83
C SER A 59 5.18 54.39 62.66
N PRO A 60 5.64 53.22 63.21
CA PRO A 60 5.03 51.88 63.04
C PRO A 60 4.57 51.25 64.39
N PRO A 61 4.55 49.90 64.65
CA PRO A 61 4.04 48.72 63.93
C PRO A 61 3.00 47.92 64.77
N PHE A 62 2.30 46.95 64.15
CA PHE A 62 1.76 45.79 64.87
C PHE A 62 2.32 44.49 64.26
N PHE A 63 2.94 43.69 65.13
CA PHE A 63 3.47 42.36 64.86
C PHE A 63 2.36 41.40 64.39
N VAL A 64 2.60 40.68 63.30
CA VAL A 64 1.93 39.39 63.05
C VAL A 64 3.00 38.36 62.68
N SER A 65 2.93 37.24 63.41
CA SER A 65 3.90 36.16 63.54
C SER A 65 4.13 35.32 62.27
N GLU A 66 5.33 34.74 62.19
CA GLU A 66 5.88 33.78 61.21
C GLU A 66 5.12 32.44 61.04
N SER A 67 3.85 32.33 61.44
CA SER A 67 3.10 31.07 61.41
C SER A 67 2.24 30.85 60.16
N TRP A 68 2.10 31.85 59.28
CA TRP A 68 1.25 31.77 58.09
C TRP A 68 2.00 31.46 56.77
N THR A 69 3.28 31.79 56.67
CA THR A 69 4.11 31.52 55.48
C THR A 69 4.47 30.03 55.32
N MET A 70 4.37 29.23 56.38
CA MET A 70 4.62 27.78 56.33
C MET A 70 3.39 26.97 55.85
N VAL A 71 2.18 27.50 56.07
CA VAL A 71 0.93 26.83 55.65
C VAL A 71 0.62 27.15 54.18
N ILE A 72 0.93 28.35 53.71
CA ILE A 72 0.70 28.74 52.31
C ILE A 72 1.77 28.15 51.37
N LYS A 73 3.03 27.96 51.81
CA LYS A 73 4.05 27.22 51.03
C LYS A 73 3.79 25.71 50.89
N LYS A 74 2.88 25.13 51.68
CA LYS A 74 2.43 23.74 51.51
C LYS A 74 1.14 23.64 50.69
N ALA A 75 0.44 24.75 50.46
CA ALA A 75 -0.86 24.79 49.81
C ALA A 75 -0.83 25.41 48.40
N GLU A 76 0.22 26.13 48.02
CA GLU A 76 0.47 26.51 46.62
C GLU A 76 1.45 25.52 45.96
N MET A 77 0.98 24.85 44.90
CA MET A 77 1.67 23.87 44.03
C MET A 77 1.68 22.39 44.48
N LYS A 78 0.50 21.81 44.76
CA LYS A 78 0.18 20.47 44.24
C LYS A 78 -0.91 20.63 43.17
N GLN A 79 -0.53 21.14 42.00
CA GLN A 79 -1.32 20.82 40.81
C GLN A 79 -1.22 19.30 40.67
N SER A 80 -2.30 18.56 40.88
CA SER A 80 -2.24 17.09 40.85
C SER A 80 -1.66 16.68 39.50
N ALA A 81 -0.48 16.09 39.52
CA ALA A 81 0.18 15.53 38.36
C ALA A 81 -0.82 14.65 37.60
N VAL A 82 -1.00 14.88 36.31
CA VAL A 82 -1.89 14.04 35.50
C VAL A 82 -1.12 12.76 35.16
N LEU A 83 -1.41 11.67 35.88
CA LEU A 83 -0.68 10.40 35.77
C LEU A 83 -1.25 9.48 34.68
N THR A 84 -2.55 9.59 34.40
CA THR A 84 -3.24 8.91 33.30
C THR A 84 -4.09 9.89 32.50
N ARG A 85 -4.27 9.63 31.19
CA ARG A 85 -5.13 10.42 30.29
C ARG A 85 -5.92 9.50 29.36
N ASP A 86 -7.22 9.71 29.22
CA ASP A 86 -8.04 8.97 28.26
C ASP A 86 -7.66 9.37 26.82
N PHE A 87 -7.75 8.44 25.85
CA PHE A 87 -7.37 8.75 24.45
C PHE A 87 -8.18 9.90 23.84
N LYS A 88 -9.45 10.05 24.23
CA LYS A 88 -10.30 11.19 23.82
C LYS A 88 -9.75 12.55 24.26
N ASP A 89 -8.95 12.61 25.32
CA ASP A 89 -8.41 13.85 25.87
C ASP A 89 -6.96 14.12 25.39
N ILE A 90 -6.40 13.22 24.58
CA ILE A 90 -5.04 13.33 24.03
C ILE A 90 -5.11 14.00 22.65
N ARG A 91 -4.12 14.85 22.36
CA ARG A 91 -3.91 15.50 21.05
C ARG A 91 -2.53 15.15 20.51
N ARG A 92 -2.31 15.36 19.21
CA ARG A 92 -1.00 15.18 18.59
C ARG A 92 0.13 15.98 19.27
N SER A 93 -0.17 17.13 19.87
CA SER A 93 0.80 17.96 20.58
C SER A 93 1.29 17.37 21.92
N ASP A 94 0.63 16.32 22.43
CA ASP A 94 0.95 15.69 23.71
C ASP A 94 2.07 14.63 23.63
N GLY A 95 2.77 14.50 22.49
CA GLY A 95 3.81 13.48 22.30
C GLY A 95 4.90 13.45 23.39
N ALA A 96 5.28 14.61 23.94
CA ALA A 96 6.23 14.68 25.06
C ALA A 96 5.67 14.09 26.38
N ALA A 97 4.34 14.09 26.55
CA ALA A 97 3.67 13.62 27.74
C ALA A 97 3.22 12.15 27.63
N VAL A 98 2.83 11.67 26.45
CA VAL A 98 2.26 10.33 26.25
C VAL A 98 2.98 9.48 25.18
N GLY A 99 4.09 9.96 24.62
CA GLY A 99 4.77 9.27 23.52
C GLY A 99 4.05 9.41 22.17
N GLY A 100 4.78 9.12 21.10
CA GLY A 100 4.31 9.35 19.73
C GLY A 100 3.09 8.51 19.32
N LYS A 101 3.10 7.21 19.67
CA LYS A 101 1.99 6.28 19.36
C LYS A 101 0.69 6.69 20.05
N ASN A 102 0.72 6.97 21.36
CA ASN A 102 -0.50 7.34 22.07
C ASN A 102 -0.99 8.74 21.63
N ALA A 103 -0.09 9.67 21.31
CA ALA A 103 -0.45 10.97 20.75
C ALA A 103 -1.13 10.82 19.37
N SER A 104 -0.62 9.93 18.51
CA SER A 104 -1.24 9.59 17.23
C SER A 104 -2.62 8.97 17.43
N LEU A 105 -2.74 8.00 18.36
CA LEU A 105 -4.01 7.35 18.66
C LEU A 105 -5.06 8.33 19.21
N GLY A 106 -4.67 9.24 20.10
CA GLY A 106 -5.55 10.30 20.59
C GLY A 106 -6.00 11.26 19.49
N GLU A 107 -5.12 11.62 18.56
CA GLU A 107 -5.47 12.43 17.39
C GLU A 107 -6.52 11.72 16.52
N LEU A 108 -6.31 10.44 16.21
CA LEU A 108 -7.27 9.64 15.45
C LEU A 108 -8.64 9.59 16.13
N VAL A 109 -8.68 9.36 17.45
CA VAL A 109 -9.94 9.32 18.22
C VAL A 109 -10.69 10.63 18.09
N ASN A 110 -10.01 11.77 18.26
CA ASN A 110 -10.66 13.07 18.24
C ASN A 110 -11.09 13.52 16.86
N ALA A 111 -10.27 13.27 15.84
CA ALA A 111 -10.53 13.75 14.49
C ALA A 111 -11.47 12.84 13.71
N LEU A 112 -11.41 11.51 13.92
CA LEU A 112 -11.99 10.54 13.00
C LEU A 112 -13.14 9.72 13.56
N VAL A 113 -13.26 9.54 14.88
CA VAL A 113 -14.46 8.91 15.48
C VAL A 113 -15.74 9.69 15.14
N PRO A 114 -15.78 11.04 15.19
CA PRO A 114 -16.93 11.81 14.72
C PRO A 114 -17.25 11.62 13.23
N GLN A 115 -16.27 11.19 12.43
CA GLN A 115 -16.42 10.88 11.00
C GLN A 115 -16.75 9.40 10.73
N GLY A 116 -16.99 8.61 11.78
CA GLY A 116 -17.40 7.21 11.67
C GLY A 116 -16.25 6.20 11.59
N VAL A 117 -15.00 6.59 11.86
CA VAL A 117 -13.89 5.63 12.04
C VAL A 117 -13.96 5.04 13.44
N ALA A 118 -14.16 3.73 13.55
CA ALA A 118 -14.20 3.06 14.84
C ALA A 118 -12.78 2.82 15.37
N ILE A 119 -12.51 3.27 16.59
CA ILE A 119 -11.22 3.12 17.26
C ILE A 119 -11.49 2.62 18.69
N PRO A 120 -10.80 1.57 19.16
CA PRO A 120 -11.03 1.05 20.50
C PRO A 120 -10.67 2.07 21.58
N SER A 121 -11.51 2.17 22.59
CA SER A 121 -11.34 3.03 23.76
C SER A 121 -10.10 2.63 24.57
N GLY A 122 -9.59 3.57 25.37
CA GLY A 122 -8.45 3.33 26.24
C GLY A 122 -7.88 4.60 26.84
N PHE A 123 -6.74 4.44 27.53
CA PHE A 123 -6.03 5.51 28.21
C PHE A 123 -4.51 5.31 28.11
N ALA A 124 -3.74 6.37 28.35
CA ALA A 124 -2.29 6.34 28.41
C ALA A 124 -1.77 6.74 29.80
N LEU A 125 -0.75 6.04 30.28
CA LEU A 125 0.09 6.47 31.40
C LEU A 125 1.05 7.55 30.90
N THR A 126 1.19 8.64 31.63
CA THR A 126 2.04 9.75 31.18
C THR A 126 3.51 9.48 31.48
N ALA A 127 4.41 10.18 30.80
CA ALA A 127 5.84 10.22 31.10
C ALA A 127 6.12 10.62 32.56
N GLN A 128 5.21 11.41 33.17
CA GLN A 128 5.30 11.75 34.58
C GLN A 128 5.07 10.54 35.49
N ALA A 129 4.13 9.65 35.17
CA ALA A 129 3.92 8.40 35.89
C ALA A 129 5.17 7.49 35.84
N TYR A 130 5.84 7.44 34.69
CA TYR A 130 7.12 6.75 34.53
C TYR A 130 8.20 7.35 35.45
N TRP A 131 8.39 8.66 35.41
CA TRP A 131 9.41 9.31 36.25
C TRP A 131 9.14 9.16 37.74
N GLU A 132 7.87 9.16 38.15
CA GLU A 132 7.49 8.96 39.55
C GLU A 132 7.76 7.52 40.02
N PHE A 133 7.53 6.54 39.16
CA PHE A 133 7.91 5.14 39.40
C PHE A 133 9.44 4.98 39.53
N VAL A 134 10.19 5.57 38.60
CA VAL A 134 11.67 5.52 38.60
C VAL A 134 12.25 6.19 39.84
N ARG A 135 11.71 7.34 40.24
CA ARG A 135 12.15 8.12 41.41
C ARG A 135 11.89 7.37 42.72
N THR A 136 10.69 6.83 42.89
CA THR A 136 10.28 6.13 44.13
C THR A 136 11.11 4.87 44.38
N ASN A 137 11.52 4.19 43.31
CA ASN A 137 12.30 2.96 43.38
C ASN A 137 13.83 3.17 43.30
N GLY A 138 14.32 4.42 43.24
CA GLY A 138 15.75 4.72 43.11
C GLY A 138 16.40 4.08 41.87
N ILE A 139 15.63 3.94 40.78
CA ILE A 139 16.08 3.20 39.59
C ILE A 139 17.08 4.03 38.78
N ARG A 140 16.93 5.37 38.78
CA ARG A 140 17.73 6.27 37.93
C ARG A 140 19.23 6.20 38.20
N GLU A 141 19.64 6.29 39.47
CA GLU A 141 21.05 6.21 39.85
C GLU A 141 21.64 4.83 39.56
N ASN A 142 20.81 3.78 39.69
CA ASN A 142 21.21 2.40 39.41
C ASN A 142 21.44 2.15 37.92
N ILE A 143 20.57 2.67 37.03
CA ILE A 143 20.75 2.58 35.57
C ILE A 143 22.09 3.20 35.17
N ALA A 144 22.36 4.44 35.60
CA ALA A 144 23.58 5.14 35.23
C ALA A 144 24.84 4.38 35.66
N ARG A 145 24.82 3.80 36.87
CA ARG A 145 25.92 2.98 37.40
C ARG A 145 26.12 1.68 36.62
N LEU A 146 25.04 0.97 36.29
CA LEU A 146 25.09 -0.29 35.55
C LEU A 146 25.59 -0.08 34.10
N LEU A 147 25.08 0.96 33.43
CA LEU A 147 25.54 1.33 32.09
C LEU A 147 27.01 1.77 32.08
N ALA A 148 27.46 2.53 33.07
CA ALA A 148 28.88 2.86 33.22
C ALA A 148 29.75 1.64 33.53
N GLY A 149 29.19 0.60 34.18
CA GLY A 149 29.84 -0.70 34.39
C GLY A 149 30.08 -1.42 33.07
N TRP A 150 29.06 -1.49 32.22
CA TRP A 150 29.15 -2.04 30.88
C TRP A 150 30.11 -1.28 29.97
N GLN A 151 30.02 0.05 29.92
CA GLN A 151 30.92 0.89 29.12
C GLN A 151 32.40 0.75 29.54
N ALA A 152 32.65 0.47 30.82
CA ALA A 152 33.98 0.20 31.35
C ALA A 152 34.43 -1.27 31.19
N GLY A 153 33.65 -2.12 30.51
CA GLY A 153 33.97 -3.54 30.28
C GLY A 153 33.86 -4.42 31.53
N ARG A 154 33.23 -3.95 32.61
CA ARG A 154 33.09 -4.69 33.88
C ARG A 154 31.90 -5.66 33.91
N ALA A 155 30.98 -5.54 32.97
CA ALA A 155 29.82 -6.40 32.79
C ALA A 155 29.47 -6.46 31.31
N THR A 156 28.85 -7.56 30.88
CA THR A 156 28.34 -7.71 29.51
C THR A 156 27.02 -6.94 29.33
N LEU A 157 26.63 -6.72 28.07
CA LEU A 157 25.35 -6.08 27.74
C LEU A 157 24.15 -6.91 28.27
N PRO A 158 24.08 -8.24 28.10
CA PRO A 158 22.98 -9.04 28.64
C PRO A 158 22.87 -8.98 30.17
N GLU A 159 23.99 -9.07 30.88
CA GLU A 159 24.01 -8.94 32.35
C GLU A 159 23.53 -7.56 32.81
N THR A 160 23.93 -6.51 32.09
CA THR A 160 23.56 -5.13 32.40
C THR A 160 22.08 -4.89 32.12
N GLY A 161 21.58 -5.34 30.96
CA GLY A 161 20.18 -5.25 30.58
C GLY A 161 19.28 -6.00 31.56
N ASP A 162 19.62 -7.26 31.88
CA ASP A 162 18.87 -8.07 32.86
C ASP A 162 18.85 -7.42 34.25
N ALA A 163 20.00 -6.92 34.72
CA ALA A 163 20.09 -6.22 35.99
C ALA A 163 19.21 -4.96 36.05
N ILE A 164 19.11 -4.20 34.96
CA ILE A 164 18.23 -3.03 34.87
C ILE A 164 16.76 -3.47 34.84
N ARG A 165 16.40 -4.44 33.98
CA ARG A 165 15.02 -4.94 33.86
C ARG A 165 14.48 -5.46 35.19
N LYS A 166 15.28 -6.22 35.94
CA LYS A 166 14.92 -6.71 37.29
C LYS A 166 14.57 -5.57 38.27
N ARG A 167 15.20 -4.39 38.15
CA ARG A 167 14.86 -3.23 38.99
C ARG A 167 13.48 -2.66 38.68
N PHE A 168 13.06 -2.69 37.42
CA PHE A 168 11.70 -2.31 37.04
C PHE A 168 10.68 -3.36 37.49
N LEU A 169 10.99 -4.65 37.31
CA LEU A 169 10.09 -5.75 37.67
C LEU A 169 9.92 -5.93 39.18
N TRP A 170 10.93 -5.64 39.99
CA TRP A 170 10.85 -5.69 41.47
C TRP A 170 10.46 -4.35 42.10
N GLY A 171 10.28 -3.29 41.29
CA GLY A 171 9.90 -1.98 41.78
C GLY A 171 8.43 -1.95 42.24
N GLY A 172 8.16 -1.28 43.36
CA GLY A 172 6.81 -1.05 43.85
C GLY A 172 6.14 0.13 43.13
N TRP A 173 4.84 0.03 42.88
CA TRP A 173 4.08 1.17 42.36
C TRP A 173 3.94 2.26 43.44
N PRO A 174 4.18 3.55 43.11
CA PRO A 174 3.79 4.64 44.00
C PRO A 174 2.27 4.64 44.20
N PRO A 175 1.74 4.80 45.42
CA PRO A 175 0.30 4.68 45.68
C PRO A 175 -0.59 5.56 44.80
N ASP A 176 -0.16 6.81 44.55
CA ASP A 176 -0.88 7.75 43.69
C ASP A 176 -0.91 7.29 42.23
N VAL A 177 0.16 6.65 41.74
CA VAL A 177 0.26 6.12 40.37
C VAL A 177 -0.55 4.84 40.24
N GLU A 178 -0.47 3.94 41.22
CA GLU A 178 -1.24 2.71 41.27
C GLU A 178 -2.74 2.98 41.21
N GLU A 179 -3.25 3.85 42.09
CA GLU A 179 -4.67 4.19 42.11
C GLU A 179 -5.09 4.92 40.83
N ALA A 180 -4.24 5.76 40.24
CA ALA A 180 -4.55 6.41 38.96
C ALA A 180 -4.71 5.41 37.81
N ILE A 181 -3.91 4.32 37.78
CA ILE A 181 -4.01 3.23 36.80
C ILE A 181 -5.27 2.40 37.06
N ARG A 182 -5.49 1.96 38.31
CA ARG A 182 -6.67 1.17 38.69
C ARG A 182 -7.96 1.94 38.41
N ALA A 183 -8.03 3.22 38.78
CA ALA A 183 -9.18 4.08 38.52
C ALA A 183 -9.43 4.26 37.02
N ALA A 184 -8.40 4.44 36.20
CA ALA A 184 -8.55 4.54 34.75
C ALA A 184 -9.05 3.23 34.12
N TYR A 185 -8.53 2.08 34.58
CA TYR A 185 -9.00 0.77 34.14
C TYR A 185 -10.46 0.50 34.53
N ARG A 186 -10.87 0.82 35.77
CA ARG A 186 -12.27 0.72 36.20
C ARG A 186 -13.20 1.61 35.38
N ARG A 187 -12.77 2.83 35.04
CA ARG A 187 -13.55 3.73 34.16
C ARG A 187 -13.74 3.16 32.76
N LEU A 188 -12.66 2.61 32.18
CA LEU A 188 -12.73 1.91 30.89
C LEU A 188 -13.70 0.72 30.98
N ALA A 189 -13.61 -0.10 32.03
CA ALA A 189 -14.51 -1.22 32.22
C ALA A 189 -15.98 -0.79 32.37
N ALA A 190 -16.25 0.31 33.07
CA ALA A 190 -17.58 0.87 33.21
C ALA A 190 -18.14 1.38 31.87
N SER A 191 -17.37 2.11 31.07
CA SER A 191 -17.84 2.62 29.77
C SER A 191 -18.16 1.50 28.78
N GLU A 192 -17.39 0.41 28.80
CA GLU A 192 -17.67 -0.75 27.94
C GLU A 192 -18.93 -1.50 28.36
N ARG A 193 -19.23 -1.59 29.67
CA ARG A 193 -20.48 -2.16 30.19
C ARG A 193 -21.71 -1.35 29.78
N GLU A 194 -21.61 -0.02 29.76
CA GLU A 194 -22.71 0.86 29.35
C GLU A 194 -22.99 0.73 27.85
N ASN A 195 -21.92 0.73 27.03
CA ASN A 195 -22.04 0.55 25.58
C ASN A 195 -22.65 -0.81 25.18
N THR A 196 -22.49 -1.85 26.01
CA THR A 196 -23.12 -3.16 25.80
C THR A 196 -24.56 -3.25 26.31
N ARG A 197 -25.02 -2.34 27.19
CA ARG A 197 -26.40 -2.35 27.75
C ARG A 197 -27.42 -1.55 26.94
N ASP A 198 -27.01 -0.51 26.19
CA ASP A 198 -27.93 0.42 25.50
C ASP A 198 -28.39 -0.02 24.09
N GLY A 199 -28.38 -1.32 23.79
CA GLY A 199 -29.16 -1.86 22.66
C GLY A 199 -28.51 -1.83 21.26
N ARG A 200 -27.21 -2.16 21.13
CA ARG A 200 -26.62 -2.53 19.82
C ARG A 200 -25.86 -3.86 19.79
N ASP A 201 -25.43 -4.37 20.93
CA ASP A 201 -24.80 -5.68 21.03
C ASP A 201 -25.58 -6.51 22.06
N GLY A 202 -26.52 -7.31 21.57
CA GLY A 202 -27.25 -8.23 22.43
C GLY A 202 -26.33 -9.35 22.90
N HIS A 203 -25.83 -9.28 24.14
CA HIS A 203 -25.73 -10.51 24.92
C HIS A 203 -25.67 -10.31 26.43
N ASP A 204 -26.61 -11.01 27.08
CA ASP A 204 -26.47 -11.57 28.41
C ASP A 204 -25.13 -12.31 28.53
N GLY A 205 -24.33 -11.92 29.52
CA GLY A 205 -23.15 -12.66 29.93
C GLY A 205 -23.57 -14.05 30.43
N HIS A 206 -23.42 -15.05 29.57
CA HIS A 206 -23.56 -16.44 29.96
C HIS A 206 -22.18 -17.05 30.24
N ASP A 207 -21.53 -16.54 31.29
CA ASP A 207 -20.73 -17.38 32.16
C ASP A 207 -21.62 -17.73 33.34
N GLY A 208 -22.18 -18.94 33.31
CA GLY A 208 -22.97 -19.49 34.39
C GLY A 208 -22.14 -19.61 35.66
N ASN A 209 -22.20 -18.59 36.51
CA ASN A 209 -22.23 -18.73 37.96
C ASN A 209 -22.95 -17.50 38.51
N GLY A 210 -24.19 -17.72 38.94
CA GLY A 210 -24.92 -16.74 39.72
C GLY A 210 -24.24 -16.57 41.06
N ASP A 211 -23.47 -15.49 41.20
CA ASP A 211 -23.21 -14.80 42.45
C ASP A 211 -22.98 -13.32 42.09
N GLY A 212 -23.76 -12.43 42.72
CA GLY A 212 -23.68 -10.99 42.53
C GLY A 212 -22.31 -10.42 42.93
N ASP A 213 -22.00 -9.23 42.43
CA ASP A 213 -20.78 -8.43 42.70
C ASP A 213 -19.46 -8.83 42.01
N GLY A 214 -19.48 -9.64 40.95
CA GLY A 214 -18.30 -9.80 40.08
C GLY A 214 -17.94 -8.52 39.29
N ALA A 215 -16.80 -7.89 39.59
CA ALA A 215 -16.21 -6.85 38.74
C ALA A 215 -16.02 -7.40 37.31
N PHE A 216 -16.51 -6.68 36.29
CA PHE A 216 -16.28 -7.07 34.91
C PHE A 216 -15.00 -6.44 34.45
N ASP A 217 -14.07 -7.31 34.13
CA ASP A 217 -12.74 -6.97 33.67
C ASP A 217 -12.77 -6.97 32.15
N VAL A 218 -12.36 -5.86 31.56
CA VAL A 218 -12.19 -5.71 30.11
C VAL A 218 -10.81 -6.24 29.71
N ASP A 219 -10.77 -7.04 28.65
CA ASP A 219 -9.50 -7.48 28.06
C ASP A 219 -8.83 -6.28 27.37
N VAL A 220 -7.57 -6.00 27.70
CA VAL A 220 -6.82 -4.85 27.16
C VAL A 220 -5.48 -5.26 26.54
N ALA A 221 -5.08 -4.51 25.52
CA ALA A 221 -3.71 -4.46 25.01
C ALA A 221 -2.93 -3.39 25.78
N VAL A 222 -1.78 -3.76 26.32
CA VAL A 222 -0.85 -2.86 27.01
C VAL A 222 0.36 -2.67 26.12
N ARG A 223 0.49 -1.48 25.54
CA ARG A 223 1.49 -1.15 24.52
C ARG A 223 2.42 -0.04 24.99
N SER A 224 3.69 -0.18 24.65
CA SER A 224 4.74 0.79 24.91
C SER A 224 4.71 1.93 23.87
N SER A 225 4.88 3.17 24.34
CA SER A 225 5.02 4.37 23.51
C SER A 225 6.12 5.28 24.05
N ALA A 226 7.23 5.38 23.32
CA ALA A 226 8.38 6.17 23.78
C ALA A 226 8.24 7.65 23.41
N THR A 227 8.75 8.53 24.28
CA THR A 227 8.77 9.99 24.05
C THR A 227 9.75 10.41 22.96
N ALA A 228 10.70 9.55 22.60
CA ALA A 228 11.70 9.78 21.54
C ALA A 228 11.37 9.06 20.21
N GLU A 229 10.18 8.46 20.09
CA GLU A 229 9.78 7.61 18.96
C GLU A 229 9.49 8.39 17.66
N ASP A 230 9.26 9.71 17.77
CA ASP A 230 8.92 10.59 16.63
C ASP A 230 10.14 11.28 15.97
N LEU A 231 11.37 10.91 16.35
CA LEU A 231 12.56 11.49 15.73
C LEU A 231 12.71 10.97 14.29
N PRO A 232 13.01 11.83 13.28
CA PRO A 232 13.01 11.46 11.86
C PRO A 232 13.85 10.23 11.50
N ASP A 233 14.92 9.98 12.26
CA ASP A 233 15.90 8.91 12.05
C ASP A 233 15.77 7.75 13.05
N ALA A 234 14.79 7.80 13.96
CA ALA A 234 14.59 6.79 15.00
C ALA A 234 13.36 5.91 14.70
N SER A 235 13.58 4.64 14.36
CA SER A 235 12.52 3.63 14.27
C SER A 235 12.69 2.65 15.44
N PHE A 236 11.91 2.85 16.49
CA PHE A 236 11.80 1.88 17.60
C PHE A 236 10.86 0.71 17.25
N ALA A 237 10.56 0.51 15.96
CA ALA A 237 9.64 -0.53 15.49
C ALA A 237 10.10 -1.92 15.96
N GLY A 238 9.20 -2.62 16.66
CA GLY A 238 9.44 -3.95 17.22
C GLY A 238 10.52 -4.03 18.31
N GLN A 239 11.00 -2.91 18.87
CA GLN A 239 12.01 -2.91 19.94
C GLN A 239 11.43 -2.98 21.35
N LEU A 240 10.14 -2.63 21.50
CA LEU A 240 9.48 -2.52 22.78
C LEU A 240 8.30 -3.50 22.84
N ASP A 241 8.12 -4.12 24.00
CA ASP A 241 7.09 -5.15 24.20
C ASP A 241 5.67 -4.57 24.14
N SER A 242 4.76 -5.40 23.62
CA SER A 242 3.31 -5.23 23.71
C SER A 242 2.70 -6.50 24.31
N PHE A 243 1.77 -6.33 25.24
CA PHE A 243 1.09 -7.43 25.91
C PHE A 243 -0.38 -7.43 25.52
N LEU A 244 -0.86 -8.54 24.97
CA LEU A 244 -2.23 -8.70 24.49
C LEU A 244 -3.05 -9.55 25.47
N ASN A 245 -4.38 -9.37 25.47
CA ASN A 245 -5.31 -10.14 26.31
C ASN A 245 -4.98 -10.05 27.83
N VAL A 246 -4.66 -8.85 28.31
CA VAL A 246 -4.44 -8.58 29.73
C VAL A 246 -5.79 -8.29 30.40
N ARG A 247 -6.08 -8.93 31.54
CA ARG A 247 -7.39 -8.88 32.19
C ARG A 247 -7.25 -8.74 33.70
N GLY A 248 -7.95 -7.78 34.29
CA GLY A 248 -7.92 -7.49 35.71
C GLY A 248 -6.84 -6.45 36.09
N GLU A 249 -7.12 -5.68 37.13
CA GLU A 249 -6.28 -4.55 37.55
C GLU A 249 -4.82 -4.95 37.82
N GLU A 250 -4.60 -6.09 38.48
CA GLU A 250 -3.28 -6.56 38.86
C GLU A 250 -2.44 -6.95 37.63
N ALA A 251 -3.06 -7.63 36.66
CA ALA A 251 -2.40 -8.00 35.42
C ALA A 251 -2.04 -6.76 34.59
N VAL A 252 -2.90 -5.73 34.59
CA VAL A 252 -2.62 -4.45 33.92
C VAL A 252 -1.43 -3.74 34.55
N LEU A 253 -1.33 -3.70 35.88
CA LEU A 253 -0.18 -3.13 36.58
C LEU A 253 1.11 -3.88 36.24
N GLN A 254 1.10 -5.21 36.28
CA GLN A 254 2.26 -6.03 35.92
C GLN A 254 2.67 -5.83 34.45
N ALA A 255 1.71 -5.78 33.53
CA ALA A 255 1.98 -5.51 32.12
C ALA A 255 2.59 -4.12 31.91
N CYS A 256 2.10 -3.09 32.61
CA CYS A 256 2.67 -1.74 32.57
C CYS A 256 4.13 -1.72 33.08
N GLN A 257 4.43 -2.46 34.15
CA GLN A 257 5.82 -2.60 34.65
C GLN A 257 6.72 -3.30 33.64
N ARG A 258 6.23 -4.36 33.00
CA ARG A 258 6.97 -5.06 31.94
C ARG A 258 7.23 -4.15 30.74
N CYS A 259 6.28 -3.29 30.35
CA CYS A 259 6.54 -2.24 29.36
C CYS A 259 7.65 -1.29 29.81
N TYR A 260 7.66 -0.83 31.07
CA TYR A 260 8.77 0.00 31.56
C TYR A 260 10.13 -0.73 31.52
N ALA A 261 10.14 -2.02 31.83
CA ALA A 261 11.34 -2.85 31.72
C ALA A 261 11.80 -3.03 30.26
N SER A 262 10.88 -3.10 29.29
CA SER A 262 11.21 -3.31 27.87
C SER A 262 12.00 -2.15 27.26
N LEU A 263 11.97 -0.97 27.89
CA LEU A 263 12.85 0.15 27.54
C LEU A 263 14.35 -0.19 27.69
N PHE A 264 14.69 -1.25 28.43
CA PHE A 264 16.06 -1.70 28.70
C PHE A 264 16.27 -3.17 28.29
N THR A 265 15.61 -3.62 27.22
CA THR A 265 16.07 -4.81 26.49
C THR A 265 17.49 -4.57 25.97
N ASP A 266 18.25 -5.66 25.82
CA ASP A 266 19.64 -5.58 25.35
C ASP A 266 19.70 -4.86 24.00
N ARG A 267 18.71 -5.14 23.16
CA ARG A 267 18.43 -4.50 21.89
C ARG A 267 18.17 -2.99 21.99
N ALA A 268 17.27 -2.55 22.88
CA ALA A 268 16.98 -1.13 23.06
C ALA A 268 18.18 -0.33 23.59
N ILE A 269 18.99 -0.94 24.48
CA ILE A 269 20.22 -0.34 24.99
C ILE A 269 21.25 -0.19 23.86
N SER A 270 21.49 -1.25 23.09
CA SER A 270 22.42 -1.24 21.94
C SER A 270 22.01 -0.19 20.90
N TYR A 271 20.73 -0.19 20.50
CA TYR A 271 20.19 0.75 19.53
C TYR A 271 20.42 2.22 19.91
N ARG A 272 20.12 2.58 21.17
CA ARG A 272 20.34 3.93 21.66
C ARG A 272 21.81 4.32 21.70
N GLN A 273 22.71 3.38 21.99
CA GLN A 273 24.14 3.65 21.95
C GLN A 273 24.61 3.95 20.53
N THR A 274 24.19 3.13 19.55
CA THR A 274 24.53 3.32 18.14
C THR A 274 24.02 4.66 17.60
N MET A 275 22.82 5.08 18.02
CA MET A 275 22.21 6.35 17.60
C MET A 275 22.69 7.57 18.41
N GLY A 276 23.55 7.37 19.42
CA GLY A 276 24.03 8.44 20.28
C GLY A 276 22.97 9.08 21.18
N PHE A 277 21.85 8.37 21.46
CA PHE A 277 20.83 8.84 22.38
C PHE A 277 21.26 8.68 23.84
N ASP A 278 20.93 9.66 24.67
CA ASP A 278 21.13 9.53 26.12
C ASP A 278 20.21 8.43 26.68
N GLN A 279 20.85 7.46 27.34
CA GLN A 279 20.21 6.25 27.86
C GLN A 279 19.33 6.54 29.09
N VAL A 280 19.46 7.72 29.72
CA VAL A 280 18.87 8.04 31.02
C VAL A 280 17.78 9.12 30.95
N SER A 281 17.60 9.80 29.81
CA SER A 281 16.62 10.90 29.68
C SER A 281 15.32 10.53 28.95
N ILE A 282 15.18 9.30 28.48
CA ILE A 282 13.99 8.85 27.75
C ILE A 282 12.94 8.33 28.73
N ALA A 283 11.73 8.87 28.64
CA ALA A 283 10.57 8.34 29.33
C ALA A 283 9.73 7.46 28.42
N LEU A 284 9.09 6.45 29.01
CA LEU A 284 8.14 5.58 28.33
C LEU A 284 6.72 5.87 28.84
N SER A 285 5.80 6.10 27.91
CA SER A 285 4.36 6.06 28.16
C SER A 285 3.82 4.65 27.86
N VAL A 286 2.75 4.26 28.53
CA VAL A 286 2.07 2.98 28.29
C VAL A 286 0.64 3.26 27.88
N GLY A 287 0.26 2.85 26.67
CA GLY A 287 -1.12 2.85 26.20
C GLY A 287 -1.84 1.58 26.63
N VAL A 288 -2.97 1.72 27.31
CA VAL A 288 -3.88 0.62 27.70
C VAL A 288 -5.14 0.77 26.86
N GLN A 289 -5.32 -0.10 25.88
CA GLN A 289 -6.41 -0.04 24.90
C GLN A 289 -7.29 -1.28 25.01
N ARG A 290 -8.62 -1.13 24.89
CA ARG A 290 -9.54 -2.27 24.79
C ARG A 290 -9.11 -3.23 23.68
N MET A 291 -9.12 -4.53 23.97
CA MET A 291 -8.94 -5.57 22.96
C MET A 291 -10.18 -5.67 22.07
N VAL A 292 -9.93 -5.78 20.76
CA VAL A 292 -10.90 -6.23 19.79
C VAL A 292 -10.83 -7.75 19.72
N ARG A 293 -11.97 -8.45 19.70
CA ARG A 293 -12.02 -9.93 19.69
C ARG A 293 -11.69 -10.53 18.33
N SER A 294 -10.58 -10.10 17.74
CA SER A 294 -10.11 -10.63 16.45
C SER A 294 -9.46 -12.01 16.56
N ASP A 295 -9.22 -12.51 17.77
CA ASP A 295 -8.80 -13.90 18.05
C ASP A 295 -9.76 -14.94 17.43
N ILE A 296 -11.05 -14.60 17.37
CA ILE A 296 -12.11 -15.38 16.72
C ILE A 296 -12.68 -14.69 15.48
N GLY A 297 -11.99 -13.64 15.01
CA GLY A 297 -12.30 -12.87 13.81
C GLY A 297 -11.08 -12.80 12.92
N GLY A 298 -10.74 -11.61 12.43
CA GLY A 298 -9.52 -11.40 11.64
C GLY A 298 -8.96 -10.01 11.84
N ALA A 299 -7.69 -9.83 11.51
CA ALA A 299 -6.98 -8.58 11.64
C ALA A 299 -5.90 -8.46 10.57
N GLY A 300 -5.33 -7.28 10.44
CA GLY A 300 -4.21 -7.08 9.54
C GLY A 300 -3.80 -5.62 9.42
N VAL A 301 -3.22 -5.31 8.27
CA VAL A 301 -2.61 -4.02 7.97
C VAL A 301 -3.25 -3.46 6.70
N LEU A 302 -3.41 -2.15 6.62
CA LEU A 302 -3.77 -1.45 5.39
C LEU A 302 -2.79 -0.31 5.09
N PHE A 303 -2.51 -0.09 3.81
CA PHE A 303 -1.73 1.05 3.33
C PHE A 303 -2.59 1.90 2.43
N SER A 304 -2.48 3.23 2.56
CA SER A 304 -3.14 4.16 1.64
C SER A 304 -2.38 4.32 0.31
N LEU A 305 -1.48 3.42 -0.06
CA LEU A 305 -0.87 3.35 -1.39
C LEU A 305 -0.40 1.91 -1.64
N ASP A 306 0.05 1.62 -2.86
CA ASP A 306 0.86 0.43 -3.09
C ASP A 306 2.30 0.67 -2.59
N PRO A 307 2.75 0.03 -1.49
CA PRO A 307 4.05 0.29 -0.89
C PRO A 307 5.22 -0.09 -1.81
N ASP A 308 4.99 -0.96 -2.81
CA ASP A 308 6.04 -1.40 -3.72
C ASP A 308 6.29 -0.40 -4.86
N SER A 309 5.26 -0.07 -5.66
CA SER A 309 5.41 0.90 -6.75
C SER A 309 5.27 2.37 -6.31
N GLY A 310 4.74 2.61 -5.11
CA GLY A 310 4.34 3.94 -4.65
C GLY A 310 3.09 4.48 -5.36
N PHE A 311 2.31 3.62 -6.04
CA PHE A 311 1.08 4.04 -6.69
C PHE A 311 0.06 4.52 -5.65
N ASN A 312 -0.22 5.81 -5.67
CA ASN A 312 -0.98 6.48 -4.61
C ASN A 312 -2.50 6.49 -4.82
N GLN A 313 -2.99 5.85 -5.88
CA GLN A 313 -4.43 5.81 -6.21
C GLN A 313 -5.12 4.53 -5.69
N VAL A 314 -4.42 3.67 -4.96
CA VAL A 314 -4.95 2.41 -4.42
C VAL A 314 -4.82 2.34 -2.91
N VAL A 315 -5.70 1.58 -2.27
CA VAL A 315 -5.53 1.10 -0.89
C VAL A 315 -5.19 -0.39 -0.96
N LEU A 316 -4.09 -0.78 -0.32
CA LEU A 316 -3.70 -2.17 -0.13
C LEU A 316 -4.19 -2.62 1.25
N ILE A 317 -4.90 -3.74 1.33
CA ILE A 317 -5.38 -4.32 2.59
C ILE A 317 -4.90 -5.76 2.69
N ASN A 318 -4.18 -6.07 3.77
CA ASN A 318 -3.79 -7.42 4.12
C ASN A 318 -4.61 -7.94 5.30
N ALA A 319 -5.04 -9.20 5.23
CA ALA A 319 -5.88 -9.82 6.25
C ALA A 319 -5.47 -11.25 6.60
N ALA A 320 -5.45 -11.58 7.89
CA ALA A 320 -5.34 -12.96 8.37
C ALA A 320 -6.35 -13.23 9.50
N TRP A 321 -6.61 -14.51 9.76
CA TRP A 321 -7.42 -14.92 10.92
C TRP A 321 -6.65 -14.72 12.22
N GLY A 322 -7.36 -14.40 13.30
CA GLY A 322 -6.77 -14.19 14.63
C GLY A 322 -6.26 -12.77 14.88
N LEU A 323 -5.42 -12.62 15.92
CA LEU A 323 -4.79 -11.34 16.26
C LEU A 323 -3.79 -10.90 15.20
N GLY A 324 -3.70 -9.59 14.95
CA GLY A 324 -2.93 -9.00 13.84
C GLY A 324 -1.41 -9.11 13.94
N GLU A 325 -0.89 -9.52 15.10
CA GLU A 325 0.55 -9.62 15.38
C GLU A 325 1.30 -10.46 14.32
N ASN A 326 0.72 -11.59 13.89
CA ASN A 326 1.35 -12.45 12.88
C ASN A 326 1.47 -11.77 11.51
N VAL A 327 0.55 -10.87 11.16
CA VAL A 327 0.59 -10.13 9.88
C VAL A 327 1.65 -9.03 9.94
N VAL A 328 1.74 -8.33 11.08
CA VAL A 328 2.72 -7.26 11.33
C VAL A 328 4.15 -7.83 11.38
N GLN A 329 4.33 -8.98 12.02
CA GLN A 329 5.62 -9.67 12.09
C GLN A 329 5.98 -10.39 10.78
N GLY A 330 5.00 -10.66 9.91
CA GLY A 330 5.22 -11.40 8.67
C GLY A 330 5.41 -12.90 8.87
N THR A 331 4.90 -13.46 9.96
CA THR A 331 4.96 -14.91 10.22
C THR A 331 3.89 -15.69 9.45
N VAL A 332 2.92 -14.99 8.85
CA VAL A 332 1.86 -15.58 8.03
C VAL A 332 1.76 -14.87 6.68
N THR A 333 1.40 -15.63 5.63
CA THR A 333 1.01 -15.08 4.32
C THR A 333 -0.48 -14.72 4.35
N PRO A 334 -0.84 -13.41 4.39
CA PRO A 334 -2.22 -12.96 4.51
C PRO A 334 -2.96 -12.98 3.17
N ASP A 335 -4.28 -12.82 3.20
CA ASP A 335 -5.06 -12.37 2.04
C ASP A 335 -4.64 -10.96 1.67
N GLU A 336 -4.71 -10.63 0.38
CA GLU A 336 -4.35 -9.32 -0.18
C GLU A 336 -5.52 -8.78 -1.02
N TYR A 337 -5.92 -7.53 -0.76
CA TYR A 337 -6.99 -6.83 -1.48
C TYR A 337 -6.51 -5.47 -1.94
N HIS A 338 -6.81 -5.11 -3.19
CA HIS A 338 -6.52 -3.78 -3.76
C HIS A 338 -7.82 -3.06 -4.07
N VAL A 339 -7.95 -1.82 -3.60
CA VAL A 339 -9.14 -0.98 -3.84
C VAL A 339 -8.74 0.32 -4.51
N PHE A 340 -9.38 0.68 -5.63
CA PHE A 340 -9.08 1.90 -6.36
C PHE A 340 -9.81 3.11 -5.77
N LYS A 341 -9.05 4.07 -5.23
CA LYS A 341 -9.58 5.21 -4.46
C LYS A 341 -10.46 6.15 -5.28
N PRO A 342 -10.09 6.57 -6.51
CA PRO A 342 -10.89 7.55 -7.24
C PRO A 342 -12.34 7.11 -7.44
N LEU A 343 -12.54 5.85 -7.81
CA LEU A 343 -13.89 5.30 -7.99
C LEU A 343 -14.58 5.03 -6.66
N LEU A 344 -13.84 4.63 -5.62
CA LEU A 344 -14.38 4.40 -4.27
C LEU A 344 -15.01 5.66 -3.68
N LEU A 345 -14.38 6.81 -3.93
CA LEU A 345 -14.80 8.11 -3.43
C LEU A 345 -15.79 8.81 -4.37
N ALA A 346 -15.81 8.46 -5.67
CA ALA A 346 -16.69 9.07 -6.65
C ALA A 346 -18.14 8.56 -6.54
N ASP A 347 -18.34 7.25 -6.36
CA ASP A 347 -19.68 6.65 -6.34
C ASP A 347 -19.78 5.50 -5.31
N PRO A 348 -20.59 5.66 -4.24
CA PRO A 348 -20.81 4.62 -3.24
C PRO A 348 -21.45 3.32 -3.76
N GLY A 349 -22.10 3.37 -4.93
CA GLY A 349 -22.72 2.21 -5.58
C GLY A 349 -21.72 1.29 -6.30
N LEU A 350 -20.50 1.76 -6.55
CA LEU A 350 -19.43 0.97 -7.16
C LEU A 350 -18.73 0.08 -6.14
N THR A 351 -18.16 -1.02 -6.63
CA THR A 351 -17.28 -1.90 -5.85
C THR A 351 -15.90 -1.97 -6.52
N PRO A 352 -15.08 -0.91 -6.40
CA PRO A 352 -13.80 -0.77 -7.11
C PRO A 352 -12.67 -1.60 -6.47
N ILE A 353 -12.95 -2.87 -6.17
CA ILE A 353 -11.94 -3.85 -5.78
C ILE A 353 -11.31 -4.33 -7.08
N ILE A 354 -10.00 -4.14 -7.24
CA ILE A 354 -9.29 -4.34 -8.51
C ILE A 354 -8.40 -5.59 -8.51
N ASP A 355 -8.02 -6.10 -7.33
CA ASP A 355 -7.36 -7.39 -7.17
C ASP A 355 -7.73 -8.02 -5.81
N GLN A 356 -7.78 -9.35 -5.77
CA GLN A 356 -8.01 -10.15 -4.58
C GLN A 356 -7.22 -11.46 -4.65
N ARG A 357 -6.41 -11.73 -3.64
CA ARG A 357 -5.59 -12.94 -3.53
C ARG A 357 -5.81 -13.59 -2.17
N CYS A 358 -6.15 -14.88 -2.19
CA CYS A 358 -6.29 -15.67 -0.99
C CYS A 358 -4.88 -16.14 -0.55
N GLY A 359 -4.46 -15.72 0.64
CA GLY A 359 -3.20 -16.13 1.25
C GLY A 359 -3.32 -17.52 1.88
N GLU A 360 -2.17 -18.16 2.12
CA GLU A 360 -2.14 -19.49 2.74
C GLU A 360 -2.76 -19.49 4.15
N LYS A 361 -2.57 -18.40 4.89
CA LYS A 361 -3.08 -18.19 6.26
C LYS A 361 -2.83 -19.39 7.18
N ALA A 362 -1.63 -19.99 7.11
CA ALA A 362 -1.32 -21.28 7.72
C ALA A 362 -1.53 -21.35 9.25
N MET A 363 -1.39 -20.23 9.94
CA MET A 363 -1.54 -20.12 11.39
C MET A 363 -2.26 -18.84 11.79
N LYS A 364 -2.85 -18.86 12.99
CA LYS A 364 -3.52 -17.71 13.61
C LYS A 364 -3.19 -17.60 15.09
N MET A 365 -3.16 -16.38 15.61
CA MET A 365 -2.97 -16.12 17.04
C MET A 365 -4.31 -16.00 17.75
N ILE A 366 -4.49 -16.75 18.83
CA ILE A 366 -5.72 -16.79 19.64
C ILE A 366 -5.41 -16.54 21.12
N TYR A 367 -6.44 -16.28 21.92
CA TYR A 367 -6.32 -16.20 23.37
C TYR A 367 -6.00 -17.58 23.98
N THR A 368 -5.26 -17.60 25.08
CA THR A 368 -5.11 -18.81 25.90
C THR A 368 -6.24 -18.92 26.91
N GLN A 369 -6.85 -20.10 27.03
CA GLN A 369 -7.75 -20.38 28.15
C GLN A 369 -6.92 -20.73 29.39
N GLY A 370 -6.78 -19.77 30.31
CA GLY A 370 -6.12 -19.94 31.60
C GLY A 370 -6.28 -18.68 32.46
N ARG A 371 -6.50 -18.83 33.77
CA ARG A 371 -6.45 -17.70 34.72
C ARG A 371 -5.00 -17.21 34.84
N HIS A 372 -4.81 -15.90 34.91
CA HIS A 372 -3.51 -15.24 35.16
C HIS A 372 -2.75 -15.93 36.31
N GLY A 373 -1.47 -16.27 36.10
CA GLY A 373 -0.58 -16.68 37.20
C GLY A 373 0.28 -17.93 37.01
N GLU A 374 0.14 -18.72 35.93
CA GLU A 374 1.15 -19.76 35.64
C GLU A 374 2.40 -19.11 35.00
N GLU A 375 3.49 -19.05 35.76
CA GLU A 375 4.80 -18.60 35.27
C GLU A 375 5.15 -19.33 33.96
N GLY A 376 5.27 -18.57 32.87
CA GLY A 376 5.77 -19.05 31.58
C GLY A 376 4.74 -19.31 30.47
N LYS A 377 3.43 -19.19 30.70
CA LYS A 377 2.42 -19.27 29.61
C LYS A 377 1.89 -17.87 29.25
N GLY A 378 2.19 -17.41 28.04
CA GLY A 378 1.68 -16.13 27.52
C GLY A 378 0.14 -16.13 27.37
N CYS A 379 -0.47 -14.94 27.40
CA CYS A 379 -1.93 -14.74 27.29
C CYS A 379 -2.50 -15.02 25.89
N THR A 380 -1.62 -15.33 24.93
CA THR A 380 -1.90 -15.62 23.54
C THR A 380 -1.07 -16.82 23.09
N ARG A 381 -1.58 -17.57 22.12
CA ARG A 381 -0.83 -18.67 21.47
C ARG A 381 -1.13 -18.75 19.99
N ASN A 382 -0.16 -19.22 19.22
CA ASN A 382 -0.35 -19.55 17.83
C ASN A 382 -0.93 -20.95 17.68
N VAL A 383 -1.91 -21.10 16.78
CA VAL A 383 -2.51 -22.38 16.42
C VAL A 383 -2.60 -22.50 14.90
N PRO A 384 -2.54 -23.73 14.34
CA PRO A 384 -2.81 -23.95 12.92
C PRO A 384 -4.21 -23.48 12.56
N THR A 385 -4.34 -22.84 11.39
CA THR A 385 -5.63 -22.44 10.84
C THR A 385 -6.32 -23.65 10.21
N SER A 386 -7.65 -23.77 10.37
CA SER A 386 -8.39 -24.88 9.78
C SER A 386 -8.39 -24.80 8.24
N LYS A 387 -8.60 -25.94 7.56
CA LYS A 387 -8.64 -25.97 6.08
C LYS A 387 -9.69 -25.02 5.50
N ALA A 388 -10.88 -24.96 6.10
CA ALA A 388 -11.95 -24.07 5.67
C ALA A 388 -11.57 -22.59 5.79
N GLU A 389 -10.90 -22.20 6.88
CA GLU A 389 -10.40 -20.83 7.08
C GLU A 389 -9.27 -20.47 6.10
N ARG A 390 -8.38 -21.41 5.78
CA ARG A 390 -7.30 -21.18 4.80
C ARG A 390 -7.86 -20.93 3.40
N GLU A 391 -8.91 -21.64 3.02
CA GLU A 391 -9.56 -21.52 1.71
C GLU A 391 -10.49 -20.30 1.61
N ALA A 392 -10.97 -19.77 2.74
CA ALA A 392 -11.85 -18.62 2.79
C ALA A 392 -11.10 -17.28 2.80
N MET A 393 -11.71 -16.25 2.19
CA MET A 393 -11.30 -14.87 2.36
C MET A 393 -11.69 -14.37 3.76
N VAL A 394 -10.79 -13.66 4.44
CA VAL A 394 -11.04 -13.10 5.77
C VAL A 394 -12.12 -12.02 5.74
N LEU A 395 -12.08 -11.15 4.72
CA LEU A 395 -12.97 -10.01 4.58
C LEU A 395 -14.00 -10.21 3.46
N SER A 396 -15.21 -9.72 3.72
CA SER A 396 -16.26 -9.56 2.71
C SER A 396 -16.05 -8.27 1.89
N PRO A 397 -16.62 -8.16 0.68
CA PRO A 397 -16.52 -6.96 -0.14
C PRO A 397 -16.96 -5.67 0.59
N ARG A 398 -17.99 -5.74 1.44
CA ARG A 398 -18.45 -4.57 2.21
C ARG A 398 -17.41 -4.10 3.23
N GLU A 399 -16.76 -5.05 3.91
CA GLU A 399 -15.71 -4.75 4.89
C GLU A 399 -14.46 -4.20 4.20
N ILE A 400 -14.06 -4.77 3.05
CA ILE A 400 -12.95 -4.29 2.22
C ILE A 400 -13.15 -2.81 1.85
N LEU A 401 -14.33 -2.46 1.32
CA LEU A 401 -14.64 -1.08 0.93
C LEU A 401 -14.72 -0.13 2.13
N GLN A 402 -15.21 -0.60 3.28
CA GLN A 402 -15.27 0.21 4.50
C GLN A 402 -13.87 0.53 5.03
N LEU A 403 -12.98 -0.46 5.11
CA LEU A 403 -11.58 -0.26 5.50
C LEU A 403 -10.88 0.68 4.53
N ALA A 404 -11.12 0.53 3.22
CA ALA A 404 -10.53 1.42 2.22
C ALA A 404 -11.01 2.88 2.36
N ARG A 405 -12.30 3.10 2.69
CA ARG A 405 -12.83 4.44 2.98
C ARG A 405 -12.19 5.05 4.22
N TRP A 406 -12.05 4.27 5.30
CA TRP A 406 -11.33 4.71 6.49
C TRP A 406 -9.87 5.04 6.18
N GLY A 407 -9.19 4.22 5.38
CA GLY A 407 -7.83 4.50 4.91
C GLY A 407 -7.70 5.83 4.16
N CYS A 408 -8.66 6.13 3.27
CA CYS A 408 -8.70 7.41 2.55
C CYS A 408 -8.95 8.61 3.49
N LEU A 409 -9.86 8.47 4.47
CA LEU A 409 -10.13 9.51 5.46
C LEU A 409 -8.91 9.79 6.35
N ILE A 410 -8.22 8.74 6.80
CA ILE A 410 -6.99 8.86 7.58
C ILE A 410 -5.90 9.55 6.75
N GLU A 411 -5.65 9.09 5.53
CA GLU A 411 -4.69 9.73 4.62
C GLU A 411 -4.99 11.21 4.39
N GLN A 412 -6.26 11.57 4.15
CA GLN A 412 -6.69 12.95 3.96
C GLN A 412 -6.42 13.80 5.19
N HIS A 413 -6.68 13.28 6.40
CA HIS A 413 -6.43 14.00 7.65
C HIS A 413 -4.92 14.28 7.87
N TYR A 414 -4.04 13.32 7.59
CA TYR A 414 -2.58 13.51 7.75
C TYR A 414 -1.90 14.17 6.55
N GLY A 415 -2.57 14.27 5.41
CA GLY A 415 -2.06 14.87 4.17
C GLY A 415 -0.85 14.14 3.58
N ARG A 416 -0.72 12.84 3.86
CA ARG A 416 0.41 12.00 3.42
C ARG A 416 -0.01 10.53 3.44
N PRO A 417 0.71 9.64 2.72
CA PRO A 417 0.44 8.21 2.77
C PRO A 417 0.59 7.61 4.18
N MET A 418 -0.28 6.67 4.51
CA MET A 418 -0.43 6.11 5.85
C MET A 418 -0.34 4.58 5.82
N ASP A 419 0.24 4.03 6.89
CA ASP A 419 0.27 2.63 7.29
C ASP A 419 -0.62 2.49 8.53
N MET A 420 -1.63 1.63 8.47
CA MET A 420 -2.62 1.48 9.55
C MET A 420 -2.86 0.01 9.87
N GLU A 421 -3.09 -0.27 11.15
CA GLU A 421 -3.47 -1.59 11.63
C GLU A 421 -4.97 -1.62 11.91
N TRP A 422 -5.62 -2.73 11.57
CA TRP A 422 -7.06 -2.91 11.75
C TRP A 422 -7.39 -4.27 12.35
N ALA A 423 -8.55 -4.35 13.00
CA ALA A 423 -9.08 -5.57 13.58
C ALA A 423 -10.59 -5.67 13.36
N ARG A 424 -11.08 -6.87 13.03
CA ARG A 424 -12.49 -7.22 13.02
C ARG A 424 -12.82 -8.02 14.28
N ASP A 425 -13.76 -7.50 15.06
CA ASP A 425 -14.29 -8.18 16.22
C ASP A 425 -15.11 -9.41 15.79
N GLY A 426 -14.72 -10.61 16.22
CA GLY A 426 -15.43 -11.84 15.85
C GLY A 426 -16.73 -12.09 16.62
N LEU A 427 -17.04 -11.32 17.66
CA LEU A 427 -18.33 -11.39 18.35
C LEU A 427 -19.37 -10.50 17.66
N THR A 428 -18.99 -9.27 17.32
CA THR A 428 -19.92 -8.25 16.79
C THR A 428 -19.84 -8.10 15.27
N GLY A 429 -18.76 -8.56 14.63
CA GLY A 429 -18.47 -8.32 13.22
C GLY A 429 -18.01 -6.89 12.91
N GLN A 430 -17.88 -6.01 13.91
CA GLN A 430 -17.47 -4.62 13.71
C GLN A 430 -15.97 -4.51 13.40
N LEU A 431 -15.63 -3.58 12.51
CA LEU A 431 -14.25 -3.25 12.16
C LEU A 431 -13.73 -2.13 13.07
N PHE A 432 -12.42 -2.13 13.33
CA PHE A 432 -11.73 -1.11 14.12
C PHE A 432 -10.37 -0.78 13.52
N ILE A 433 -9.97 0.48 13.59
CA ILE A 433 -8.58 0.91 13.39
C ILE A 433 -7.90 0.92 14.76
N VAL A 434 -6.81 0.17 14.89
CA VAL A 434 -6.11 0.01 16.18
C VAL A 434 -4.87 0.90 16.26
N GLN A 435 -4.23 1.18 15.12
CA GLN A 435 -3.05 2.04 15.03
C GLN A 435 -2.97 2.71 13.65
N ALA A 436 -2.38 3.90 13.56
CA ALA A 436 -2.00 4.53 12.30
C ALA A 436 -0.71 5.35 12.45
N ARG A 437 0.12 5.30 11.40
CA ARG A 437 1.35 6.07 11.27
C ARG A 437 1.62 6.43 9.80
N PRO A 438 2.43 7.46 9.51
CA PRO A 438 2.89 7.70 8.15
C PRO A 438 3.61 6.47 7.57
N GLU A 439 3.37 6.18 6.30
CA GLU A 439 4.14 5.18 5.54
C GLU A 439 5.61 5.63 5.46
N THR A 440 6.58 4.71 5.42
CA THR A 440 7.98 5.05 5.73
C THR A 440 8.85 5.41 4.52
N VAL A 441 8.47 5.05 3.30
CA VAL A 441 9.33 5.13 2.11
C VAL A 441 8.89 6.26 1.19
N HIS A 442 7.68 6.15 0.65
CA HIS A 442 7.16 7.09 -0.34
C HIS A 442 6.71 8.40 0.31
N SER A 443 6.34 8.39 1.60
CA SER A 443 6.06 9.64 2.33
C SER A 443 7.28 10.55 2.51
N ARG A 444 8.50 10.00 2.42
CA ARG A 444 9.77 10.72 2.61
C ARG A 444 10.41 11.18 1.30
N ARG A 445 10.03 10.60 0.16
CA ARG A 445 10.58 10.95 -1.16
C ARG A 445 10.04 12.32 -1.59
N ARG A 446 10.94 13.30 -1.79
CA ARG A 446 10.61 14.65 -2.27
C ARG A 446 10.62 14.77 -3.79
N ASP A 447 11.35 13.88 -4.49
CA ASP A 447 11.57 13.94 -5.93
C ASP A 447 10.71 12.87 -6.63
N LEU A 448 9.50 13.26 -7.05
CA LEU A 448 8.56 12.36 -7.76
C LEU A 448 8.95 12.13 -9.23
N ASP A 449 9.83 12.97 -9.78
CA ASP A 449 10.12 13.06 -11.22
C ASP A 449 11.28 12.17 -11.70
N VAL A 450 12.00 11.52 -10.79
CA VAL A 450 13.13 10.65 -11.10
C VAL A 450 12.90 9.26 -10.52
N PHE A 451 13.04 8.22 -11.33
CA PHE A 451 13.01 6.83 -10.86
C PHE A 451 14.02 5.96 -11.59
N GLN A 452 14.45 4.89 -10.92
CA GLN A 452 15.41 3.93 -11.47
C GLN A 452 14.69 2.71 -12.03
N ARG A 453 15.29 2.13 -13.07
CA ARG A 453 14.87 0.88 -13.69
C ARG A 453 16.04 -0.08 -13.70
N HIS A 454 15.80 -1.31 -13.25
CA HIS A 454 16.77 -2.39 -13.32
C HIS A 454 16.32 -3.42 -14.36
N LYS A 455 17.27 -3.93 -15.14
CA LYS A 455 17.04 -4.98 -16.14
C LYS A 455 18.20 -5.97 -16.13
N LEU A 456 17.86 -7.26 -16.11
CA LEU A 456 18.84 -8.33 -16.31
C LEU A 456 19.23 -8.37 -17.80
N VAL A 457 20.53 -8.37 -18.06
CA VAL A 457 21.14 -8.43 -19.39
C VAL A 457 21.78 -9.80 -19.58
N GLY A 458 21.49 -10.45 -20.70
CA GLY A 458 21.99 -11.78 -21.02
C GLY A 458 21.08 -12.94 -20.61
N PRO A 459 21.52 -14.19 -20.81
CA PRO A 459 20.75 -15.38 -20.45
C PRO A 459 20.61 -15.50 -18.94
N ARG A 460 19.40 -15.82 -18.49
CA ARG A 460 19.10 -16.06 -17.08
C ARG A 460 19.55 -17.46 -16.69
N GLY A 461 20.06 -17.60 -15.47
CA GLY A 461 20.26 -18.90 -14.87
C GLY A 461 18.94 -19.63 -14.63
N ARG A 462 19.03 -20.90 -14.22
CA ARG A 462 17.87 -21.68 -13.80
C ARG A 462 17.18 -21.01 -12.61
N GLU A 463 15.86 -20.96 -12.61
CA GLU A 463 15.07 -20.52 -11.46
C GLU A 463 15.26 -21.49 -10.29
N LEU A 464 15.80 -21.00 -9.18
CA LEU A 464 15.97 -21.76 -7.95
C LEU A 464 14.76 -21.61 -7.05
N VAL A 465 14.33 -20.36 -6.86
CA VAL A 465 13.30 -19.98 -5.89
C VAL A 465 12.47 -18.82 -6.43
N ARG A 466 11.19 -18.79 -6.09
CA ARG A 466 10.23 -17.74 -6.43
C ARG A 466 9.44 -17.33 -5.19
N GLY A 467 9.22 -16.04 -5.01
CA GLY A 467 8.41 -15.47 -3.93
C GLY A 467 7.74 -14.15 -4.34
N LEU A 468 7.27 -13.39 -3.36
CA LEU A 468 6.75 -12.04 -3.56
C LEU A 468 7.91 -11.05 -3.70
N SER A 469 7.81 -10.19 -4.71
CA SER A 469 8.78 -9.12 -4.97
C SER A 469 8.57 -7.95 -4.01
N VAL A 470 9.65 -7.47 -3.39
CA VAL A 470 9.68 -6.24 -2.60
C VAL A 470 10.70 -5.29 -3.22
N GLY A 471 10.23 -4.13 -3.67
CA GLY A 471 11.00 -3.21 -4.51
C GLY A 471 11.06 -3.65 -5.97
N ASP A 472 11.90 -3.00 -6.77
CA ASP A 472 11.98 -3.23 -8.23
C ASP A 472 13.42 -3.35 -8.76
N ALA A 473 14.37 -3.57 -7.84
CA ALA A 473 15.77 -3.74 -8.12
C ALA A 473 16.14 -5.19 -8.42
N ALA A 474 17.31 -5.38 -9.00
CA ALA A 474 17.94 -6.69 -9.13
C ALA A 474 19.38 -6.58 -8.66
N VAL A 475 19.90 -7.64 -8.04
CA VAL A 475 21.29 -7.72 -7.60
C VAL A 475 21.83 -9.14 -7.77
N SER A 476 23.13 -9.25 -8.00
CA SER A 476 23.83 -10.53 -7.98
C SER A 476 24.83 -10.55 -6.83
N GLY A 477 24.94 -11.68 -6.15
CA GLY A 477 25.79 -11.82 -4.97
C GLY A 477 25.90 -13.26 -4.50
N ARG A 478 26.76 -13.49 -3.50
CA ARG A 478 26.85 -14.78 -2.82
C ARG A 478 25.78 -14.89 -1.76
N VAL A 479 25.20 -16.06 -1.61
CA VAL A 479 24.26 -16.37 -0.52
C VAL A 479 25.01 -16.45 0.81
N CYS A 480 24.43 -15.85 1.84
CA CYS A 480 24.79 -16.07 3.23
C CYS A 480 23.52 -16.56 3.93
N LEU A 481 23.43 -17.87 4.14
CA LEU A 481 22.32 -18.49 4.85
C LEU A 481 22.57 -18.37 6.35
N ILE A 482 21.62 -17.78 7.06
CA ILE A 482 21.64 -17.62 8.51
C ILE A 482 20.28 -18.06 9.03
N GLU A 483 20.23 -19.08 9.88
CA GLU A 483 18.95 -19.65 10.33
C GLU A 483 18.41 -18.90 11.56
N THR A 484 19.29 -18.40 12.41
CA THR A 484 18.93 -17.77 13.68
C THR A 484 19.68 -16.46 13.92
N ALA A 485 19.07 -15.56 14.71
CA ALA A 485 19.68 -14.26 15.04
C ALA A 485 21.01 -14.40 15.82
N ASP A 486 21.24 -15.53 16.49
CA ASP A 486 22.49 -15.80 17.22
C ASP A 486 23.70 -15.96 16.28
N GLU A 487 23.44 -16.26 15.01
CA GLU A 487 24.45 -16.50 13.98
C GLU A 487 24.78 -15.23 13.16
N ILE A 488 24.17 -14.09 13.49
CA ILE A 488 24.33 -12.81 12.79
C ILE A 488 25.81 -12.38 12.66
N SER A 489 26.67 -12.76 13.61
CA SER A 489 28.12 -12.47 13.54
C SER A 489 28.83 -13.14 12.37
N GLN A 490 28.22 -14.15 11.75
CA GLN A 490 28.75 -14.89 10.60
C GLN A 490 28.39 -14.21 9.27
N PHE A 491 27.56 -13.17 9.29
CA PHE A 491 27.13 -12.49 8.08
C PHE A 491 28.30 -11.79 7.37
N VAL A 492 28.39 -12.02 6.05
CA VAL A 492 29.38 -11.35 5.20
C VAL A 492 28.73 -10.12 4.54
N PRO A 493 29.24 -8.89 4.77
CA PRO A 493 28.72 -7.69 4.13
C PRO A 493 28.72 -7.78 2.60
N GLY A 494 27.65 -7.32 1.96
CA GLY A 494 27.44 -7.38 0.51
C GLY A 494 26.88 -8.70 -0.02
N SER A 495 26.61 -9.67 0.86
CA SER A 495 25.99 -10.94 0.49
C SER A 495 24.46 -10.87 0.43
N VAL A 496 23.85 -11.85 -0.23
CA VAL A 496 22.39 -12.09 -0.23
C VAL A 496 22.03 -12.84 1.05
N LEU A 497 21.30 -12.19 1.94
CA LEU A 497 20.83 -12.81 3.19
C LEU A 497 19.69 -13.78 2.88
N VAL A 498 19.83 -15.04 3.26
CA VAL A 498 18.77 -16.05 3.18
C VAL A 498 18.42 -16.51 4.60
N THR A 499 17.13 -16.51 4.94
CA THR A 499 16.65 -16.97 6.26
C THR A 499 15.17 -17.39 6.22
N GLY A 500 14.64 -18.00 7.28
CA GLY A 500 13.23 -18.39 7.36
C GLY A 500 12.29 -17.19 7.47
N ALA A 501 12.58 -16.30 8.43
CA ALA A 501 11.92 -15.02 8.62
C ALA A 501 12.92 -14.05 9.26
N THR A 502 12.71 -12.75 9.09
CA THR A 502 13.50 -11.75 9.81
C THR A 502 12.65 -11.15 10.91
N ASP A 503 13.29 -10.88 12.02
CA ASP A 503 12.77 -10.03 13.07
C ASP A 503 13.70 -8.81 13.20
N PRO A 504 13.34 -7.87 14.08
CA PRO A 504 14.10 -6.65 14.20
C PRO A 504 15.58 -6.79 14.70
N ASP A 505 16.02 -7.93 15.22
CA ASP A 505 17.44 -8.21 15.55
C ASP A 505 18.32 -8.34 14.30
N TRP A 506 17.72 -8.61 13.15
CA TRP A 506 18.41 -8.77 11.86
C TRP A 506 18.78 -7.43 11.21
N VAL A 507 18.19 -6.31 11.65
CA VAL A 507 18.37 -4.97 11.05
C VAL A 507 19.84 -4.56 10.86
N PRO A 508 20.78 -4.80 11.81
CA PRO A 508 22.18 -4.45 11.63
C PRO A 508 22.84 -5.11 10.41
N ILE A 509 22.51 -6.38 10.12
CA ILE A 509 23.04 -7.10 8.96
C ILE A 509 22.22 -6.86 7.69
N MET A 510 20.91 -6.62 7.81
CA MET A 510 20.09 -6.22 6.66
C MET A 510 20.65 -4.95 6.00
N LYS A 511 21.13 -3.97 6.78
CA LYS A 511 21.83 -2.78 6.26
C LYS A 511 23.10 -3.06 5.48
N GLN A 512 23.70 -4.23 5.71
CA GLN A 512 24.93 -4.66 5.08
C GLN A 512 24.66 -5.63 3.93
N ALA A 513 23.43 -6.13 3.79
CA ALA A 513 23.06 -7.11 2.76
C ALA A 513 22.87 -6.46 1.39
N ALA A 514 23.15 -7.22 0.34
CA ALA A 514 22.87 -6.82 -1.03
C ALA A 514 21.40 -7.10 -1.43
N ALA A 515 20.84 -8.20 -0.93
CA ALA A 515 19.43 -8.58 -1.06
C ALA A 515 19.00 -9.46 0.12
N ILE A 516 17.70 -9.63 0.28
CA ILE A 516 17.11 -10.48 1.33
C ILE A 516 16.15 -11.48 0.69
N VAL A 517 16.23 -12.76 1.09
CA VAL A 517 15.31 -13.82 0.65
C VAL A 517 14.78 -14.55 1.87
N THR A 518 13.46 -14.62 2.03
CA THR A 518 12.82 -15.29 3.18
C THR A 518 11.81 -16.35 2.79
N ASP A 519 11.74 -17.45 3.55
CA ASP A 519 10.73 -18.50 3.34
C ASP A 519 9.33 -17.99 3.63
N HIS A 520 9.17 -17.21 4.69
CA HIS A 520 7.88 -16.70 5.15
C HIS A 520 7.78 -15.19 4.94
N GLY A 521 6.55 -14.69 4.96
CA GLY A 521 6.23 -13.26 4.91
C GLY A 521 5.51 -12.82 3.64
N GLY A 522 4.63 -11.83 3.82
CA GLY A 522 4.00 -11.09 2.72
C GLY A 522 4.63 -9.71 2.51
N ARG A 523 3.98 -8.87 1.68
CA ARG A 523 4.37 -7.47 1.45
C ARG A 523 4.43 -6.62 2.73
N THR A 524 3.78 -7.05 3.82
CA THR A 524 3.78 -6.39 5.14
C THR A 524 4.79 -6.96 6.12
N SER A 525 5.55 -7.98 5.73
CA SER A 525 6.49 -8.63 6.65
C SER A 525 7.59 -7.67 7.11
N HIS A 526 8.21 -7.97 8.25
CA HIS A 526 9.37 -7.22 8.73
C HIS A 526 10.47 -7.12 7.67
N ALA A 527 10.75 -8.25 6.99
CA ALA A 527 11.69 -8.30 5.87
C ALA A 527 11.31 -7.31 4.77
N ALA A 528 10.04 -7.29 4.37
CA ALA A 528 9.56 -6.40 3.31
C ALA A 528 9.64 -4.92 3.71
N ILE A 529 9.18 -4.56 4.92
CA ILE A 529 9.17 -3.17 5.40
C ILE A 529 10.61 -2.61 5.45
N ILE A 530 11.52 -3.30 6.13
CA ILE A 530 12.90 -2.83 6.29
C ILE A 530 13.63 -2.82 4.94
N SER A 531 13.39 -3.81 4.06
CA SER A 531 14.01 -3.81 2.73
C SER A 531 13.62 -2.58 1.92
N ARG A 532 12.36 -2.14 1.96
CA ARG A 532 11.94 -0.91 1.28
C ARG A 532 12.57 0.35 1.90
N GLU A 533 12.64 0.42 3.23
CA GLU A 533 13.29 1.55 3.93
C GLU A 533 14.77 1.69 3.58
N LEU A 534 15.46 0.55 3.40
CA LEU A 534 16.86 0.49 3.02
C LEU A 534 17.09 0.54 1.50
N GLY A 535 16.04 0.43 0.69
CA GLY A 535 16.14 0.37 -0.76
C GLY A 535 16.75 -0.93 -1.29
N LEU A 536 16.65 -2.02 -0.54
CA LEU A 536 17.18 -3.34 -0.91
C LEU A 536 16.12 -4.19 -1.63
N PRO A 537 16.47 -4.92 -2.70
CA PRO A 537 15.57 -5.90 -3.28
C PRO A 537 15.35 -7.07 -2.33
N ALA A 538 14.11 -7.50 -2.15
CA ALA A 538 13.81 -8.68 -1.35
C ALA A 538 12.74 -9.59 -1.96
N VAL A 539 12.95 -10.90 -1.78
CA VAL A 539 12.02 -11.96 -2.20
C VAL A 539 11.48 -12.64 -0.94
N VAL A 540 10.23 -12.34 -0.58
CA VAL A 540 9.61 -12.84 0.66
C VAL A 540 8.55 -13.89 0.39
N GLY A 541 8.28 -14.77 1.34
CA GLY A 541 7.25 -15.81 1.17
C GLY A 541 7.63 -16.86 0.12
N ALA A 542 8.92 -17.15 -0.02
CA ALA A 542 9.44 -18.12 -0.99
C ALA A 542 9.12 -19.59 -0.66
N GLY A 543 8.77 -19.87 0.60
CA GLY A 543 8.39 -21.17 1.15
C GLY A 543 9.50 -22.20 1.30
N ARG A 544 10.57 -22.13 0.49
CA ARG A 544 11.65 -23.15 0.44
C ARG A 544 13.03 -22.58 0.09
N ALA A 545 13.24 -21.29 0.27
CA ALA A 545 14.54 -20.65 0.05
C ALA A 545 15.65 -21.24 0.92
N THR A 546 15.41 -21.43 2.23
CA THR A 546 16.43 -22.00 3.15
C THR A 546 16.83 -23.43 2.80
N TYR A 547 15.90 -24.20 2.22
CA TYR A 547 16.15 -25.57 1.77
C TYR A 547 16.87 -25.64 0.42
N MET A 548 16.58 -24.70 -0.49
CA MET A 548 17.07 -24.72 -1.88
C MET A 548 18.39 -23.98 -2.07
N LEU A 549 18.70 -23.00 -1.23
CA LEU A 549 19.88 -22.14 -1.34
C LEU A 549 20.93 -22.53 -0.29
N HIS A 550 22.21 -22.41 -0.66
CA HIS A 550 23.32 -22.75 0.22
C HIS A 550 24.29 -21.57 0.35
N SER A 551 24.94 -21.43 1.51
CA SER A 551 25.98 -20.39 1.70
C SER A 551 27.07 -20.49 0.63
N ASP A 552 27.61 -19.33 0.26
CA ASP A 552 28.57 -19.10 -0.83
C ASP A 552 28.08 -19.37 -2.25
N GLN A 553 26.84 -19.86 -2.42
CA GLN A 553 26.21 -20.02 -3.73
C GLN A 553 26.05 -18.67 -4.43
N GLU A 554 26.51 -18.57 -5.67
CA GLU A 554 26.30 -17.38 -6.50
C GLU A 554 24.88 -17.37 -7.07
N VAL A 555 24.16 -16.28 -6.79
CA VAL A 555 22.77 -16.11 -7.21
C VAL A 555 22.51 -14.72 -7.74
N THR A 556 21.45 -14.60 -8.53
CA THR A 556 20.87 -13.33 -8.93
C THR A 556 19.46 -13.21 -8.36
N VAL A 557 19.24 -12.21 -7.53
CA VAL A 557 17.93 -11.88 -6.98
C VAL A 557 17.31 -10.78 -7.83
N SER A 558 16.15 -11.04 -8.40
CA SER A 558 15.44 -10.13 -9.31
C SER A 558 14.06 -9.80 -8.77
N CYS A 559 13.85 -8.53 -8.42
CA CYS A 559 12.54 -7.94 -8.10
C CYS A 559 12.01 -7.06 -9.26
N ALA A 560 12.77 -6.98 -10.36
CA ALA A 560 12.49 -6.10 -11.49
C ALA A 560 11.41 -6.62 -12.46
N GLU A 561 10.82 -7.78 -12.19
CA GLU A 561 10.03 -8.57 -13.15
C GLU A 561 8.52 -8.60 -12.84
N GLY A 562 8.06 -7.71 -11.96
CA GLY A 562 6.65 -7.56 -11.57
C GLY A 562 6.43 -7.93 -10.11
N ASP A 563 5.26 -8.50 -9.82
CA ASP A 563 4.86 -8.88 -8.45
C ASP A 563 5.61 -10.09 -7.89
N ALA A 564 6.20 -10.92 -8.76
CA ALA A 564 6.98 -12.08 -8.35
C ALA A 564 8.46 -11.74 -8.32
N GLY A 565 9.11 -12.07 -7.22
CA GLY A 565 10.55 -12.01 -7.06
C GLY A 565 11.16 -13.37 -7.40
N PHE A 566 12.30 -13.36 -8.09
CA PHE A 566 12.99 -14.56 -8.55
C PHE A 566 14.41 -14.63 -8.02
N VAL A 567 14.87 -15.84 -7.70
CA VAL A 567 16.27 -16.13 -7.42
C VAL A 567 16.77 -17.10 -8.49
N TYR A 568 17.70 -16.63 -9.32
CA TYR A 568 18.32 -17.40 -10.39
C TYR A 568 19.70 -17.89 -9.99
N GLU A 569 20.07 -19.04 -10.54
CA GLU A 569 21.42 -19.62 -10.40
C GLU A 569 22.47 -18.78 -11.13
N GLY A 570 23.58 -18.46 -10.46
CA GLY A 570 24.70 -17.71 -11.03
C GLY A 570 24.52 -16.19 -11.04
N LEU A 571 25.56 -15.50 -11.51
CA LEU A 571 25.62 -14.05 -11.60
C LEU A 571 25.14 -13.58 -12.97
N SER A 572 24.19 -12.64 -13.00
CA SER A 572 23.70 -12.01 -14.23
C SER A 572 24.20 -10.57 -14.29
N GLU A 573 24.39 -10.04 -15.50
CA GLU A 573 24.65 -8.62 -15.67
C GLU A 573 23.37 -7.82 -15.42
N ILE A 574 23.46 -6.74 -14.65
CA ILE A 574 22.29 -5.92 -14.27
C ILE A 574 22.53 -4.49 -14.72
N ARG A 575 21.69 -4.03 -15.65
CA ARG A 575 21.72 -2.65 -16.13
C ARG A 575 20.72 -1.81 -15.36
N THR A 576 21.21 -0.74 -14.75
CA THR A 576 20.37 0.26 -14.08
C THR A 576 20.29 1.51 -14.94
N GLU A 577 19.07 1.96 -15.22
CA GLU A 577 18.82 3.19 -15.97
C GLU A 577 18.01 4.16 -15.12
N THR A 578 18.46 5.42 -15.07
CA THR A 578 17.72 6.49 -14.42
C THR A 578 16.81 7.16 -15.45
N ILE A 579 15.52 7.19 -15.16
CA ILE A 579 14.52 7.89 -15.97
C ILE A 579 14.21 9.20 -15.26
N ASP A 580 14.60 10.30 -15.91
CA ASP A 580 14.30 11.66 -15.47
C ASP A 580 13.19 12.27 -16.34
N LEU A 581 12.04 12.51 -15.71
CA LEU A 581 10.85 13.07 -16.35
C LEU A 581 10.83 14.60 -16.33
N SER A 582 11.71 15.27 -15.58
CA SER A 582 11.70 16.74 -15.42
C SER A 582 11.87 17.50 -16.74
N SER A 583 12.57 16.88 -17.70
CA SER A 583 12.81 17.42 -19.05
C SER A 583 11.67 17.18 -20.04
N LEU A 584 10.69 16.34 -19.71
CA LEU A 584 9.56 16.01 -20.60
C LEU A 584 8.41 16.99 -20.37
N ALA A 585 8.50 18.17 -21.00
CA ALA A 585 7.38 19.09 -21.08
C ALA A 585 6.38 18.61 -22.14
N PHE A 586 5.33 17.89 -21.72
CA PHE A 586 4.18 17.66 -22.58
C PHE A 586 3.32 18.92 -22.60
N PRO A 587 2.99 19.49 -23.78
CA PRO A 587 1.96 20.51 -23.84
C PRO A 587 0.65 19.90 -23.31
N SER A 588 -0.03 20.62 -22.41
CA SER A 588 -1.41 20.28 -22.07
C SER A 588 -2.22 20.17 -23.37
N PRO A 589 -3.03 19.12 -23.56
CA PRO A 589 -3.82 18.97 -24.77
C PRO A 589 -4.70 20.21 -24.96
N SER A 590 -4.37 21.03 -25.96
CA SER A 590 -5.22 22.15 -26.37
C SER A 590 -6.28 21.61 -27.33
N PRO A 591 -7.56 21.97 -27.18
CA PRO A 591 -8.63 21.60 -28.11
C PRO A 591 -8.36 22.01 -29.56
N SER A 592 -7.43 22.96 -29.79
CA SER A 592 -7.12 23.58 -31.07
C SER A 592 -5.82 23.10 -31.74
N SER A 593 -5.07 22.15 -31.15
CA SER A 593 -3.86 21.60 -31.75
C SER A 593 -3.93 20.07 -31.84
N HIS A 594 -3.99 19.52 -33.06
CA HIS A 594 -3.86 18.07 -33.31
C HIS A 594 -2.42 17.61 -33.06
N SER A 595 -2.06 17.37 -31.80
CA SER A 595 -0.76 16.78 -31.44
C SER A 595 -0.89 15.27 -31.26
N THR A 596 -0.09 14.49 -31.99
CA THR A 596 0.01 13.03 -31.80
C THR A 596 0.35 12.70 -30.35
N GLN A 597 -0.48 11.86 -29.73
CA GLN A 597 -0.34 11.42 -28.34
C GLN A 597 0.57 10.18 -28.24
N VAL A 598 1.33 10.07 -27.16
CA VAL A 598 2.11 8.85 -26.87
C VAL A 598 1.41 8.05 -25.77
N MET A 599 1.08 6.80 -26.06
CA MET A 599 0.37 5.88 -25.19
C MET A 599 1.23 4.63 -24.89
N LEU A 600 0.76 3.79 -23.96
CA LEU A 600 1.47 2.57 -23.57
C LEU A 600 0.85 1.31 -24.17
N ASN A 601 1.72 0.37 -24.56
CA ASN A 601 1.39 -1.03 -24.79
C ASN A 601 1.69 -1.80 -23.51
N MET A 602 0.65 -2.25 -22.80
CA MET A 602 0.80 -2.97 -21.53
C MET A 602 -0.03 -4.24 -21.54
N ALA A 603 0.58 -5.37 -21.21
CA ALA A 603 -0.13 -6.64 -21.13
C ALA A 603 -0.18 -7.20 -19.70
N ASN A 604 0.77 -6.83 -18.84
CA ASN A 604 0.91 -7.39 -17.50
C ASN A 604 0.29 -6.46 -16.44
N PRO A 605 -0.84 -6.84 -15.81
CA PRO A 605 -1.46 -6.06 -14.74
C PRO A 605 -0.53 -5.82 -13.54
N ALA A 606 0.27 -6.82 -13.16
CA ALA A 606 1.20 -6.74 -12.03
C ALA A 606 2.32 -5.71 -12.24
N ALA A 607 2.69 -5.43 -13.50
CA ALA A 607 3.71 -4.44 -13.83
C ALA A 607 3.11 -3.05 -14.11
N ALA A 608 1.79 -2.92 -14.18
CA ALA A 608 1.13 -1.69 -14.63
C ALA A 608 1.44 -0.50 -13.69
N TYR A 609 1.43 -0.75 -12.38
CA TYR A 609 1.70 0.30 -11.41
C TYR A 609 3.14 0.79 -11.47
N ARG A 610 4.14 -0.04 -11.81
CA ARG A 610 5.53 0.44 -11.95
C ARG A 610 5.65 1.67 -12.87
N TRP A 611 4.80 1.75 -13.89
CA TRP A 611 4.84 2.77 -14.92
C TRP A 611 3.81 3.89 -14.70
N TRP A 612 3.11 3.92 -13.56
CA TRP A 612 2.04 4.89 -13.28
C TRP A 612 2.52 6.34 -13.37
N ARG A 613 3.82 6.59 -13.10
CA ARG A 613 4.44 7.92 -13.17
C ARG A 613 4.73 8.38 -14.59
N LEU A 614 4.73 7.49 -15.58
CA LEU A 614 4.93 7.90 -16.96
C LEU A 614 3.78 8.84 -17.38
N PRO A 615 4.09 10.01 -17.97
CA PRO A 615 3.09 10.96 -18.46
C PRO A 615 2.43 10.48 -19.77
N ALA A 616 2.11 9.20 -19.86
CA ALA A 616 1.47 8.59 -21.03
C ALA A 616 0.02 9.05 -21.17
N SER A 617 -0.44 9.27 -22.40
CA SER A 617 -1.82 9.69 -22.69
C SER A 617 -2.87 8.59 -22.51
N GLY A 618 -2.47 7.42 -21.99
CA GLY A 618 -3.32 6.26 -21.75
C GLY A 618 -2.63 4.96 -22.16
N ILE A 619 -3.43 3.89 -22.27
CA ILE A 619 -2.99 2.60 -22.84
C ILE A 619 -3.59 2.49 -24.24
N GLY A 620 -2.75 2.43 -25.27
CA GLY A 620 -3.21 2.29 -26.65
C GLY A 620 -3.39 0.83 -27.06
N LEU A 621 -2.79 -0.11 -26.32
CA LEU A 621 -3.04 -1.54 -26.47
C LEU A 621 -2.83 -2.28 -25.14
N ALA A 622 -3.93 -2.77 -24.57
CA ALA A 622 -3.93 -3.79 -23.54
C ALA A 622 -4.34 -5.15 -24.11
N ARG A 623 -3.46 -6.13 -24.00
CA ARG A 623 -3.65 -7.49 -24.53
C ARG A 623 -4.24 -8.39 -23.48
N MET A 624 -5.39 -9.00 -23.75
CA MET A 624 -6.03 -9.90 -22.80
C MET A 624 -5.34 -11.26 -22.67
N GLU A 625 -4.57 -11.67 -23.68
CA GLU A 625 -3.91 -12.98 -23.74
C GLU A 625 -3.01 -13.22 -22.53
N PHE A 626 -2.35 -12.16 -22.04
CA PHE A 626 -1.51 -12.27 -20.86
C PHE A 626 -2.30 -12.60 -19.59
N VAL A 627 -3.47 -11.98 -19.42
CA VAL A 627 -4.37 -12.27 -18.28
C VAL A 627 -4.89 -13.70 -18.39
N VAL A 628 -5.27 -14.12 -19.60
CA VAL A 628 -5.76 -15.47 -19.84
C VAL A 628 -4.67 -16.52 -19.59
N SER A 629 -3.46 -16.37 -20.13
CA SER A 629 -2.39 -17.36 -19.98
C SER A 629 -1.82 -17.44 -18.57
N ASN A 630 -1.71 -16.32 -17.84
CA ASN A 630 -1.04 -16.31 -16.54
C ASN A 630 -2.00 -16.41 -15.36
N SER A 631 -3.11 -15.66 -15.41
CA SER A 631 -4.06 -15.57 -14.29
C SER A 631 -5.20 -16.56 -14.41
N ILE A 632 -5.73 -16.79 -15.61
CA ILE A 632 -6.88 -17.68 -15.82
C ILE A 632 -6.43 -19.12 -16.08
N GLN A 633 -5.45 -19.33 -16.96
CA GLN A 633 -4.80 -20.59 -17.36
C GLN A 633 -5.71 -21.64 -18.03
N VAL A 634 -7.03 -21.50 -17.91
CA VAL A 634 -8.04 -22.46 -18.36
C VAL A 634 -8.72 -21.97 -19.64
N HIS A 635 -8.98 -22.89 -20.56
CA HIS A 635 -9.78 -22.60 -21.76
C HIS A 635 -11.22 -22.23 -21.38
N PRO A 636 -11.81 -21.12 -21.88
CA PRO A 636 -13.14 -20.67 -21.43
C PRO A 636 -14.25 -21.68 -21.72
N MET A 637 -14.21 -22.38 -22.87
CA MET A 637 -15.19 -23.44 -23.14
C MET A 637 -15.04 -24.66 -22.22
N ALA A 638 -13.87 -24.89 -21.62
CA ALA A 638 -13.68 -25.93 -20.62
C ALA A 638 -14.34 -25.57 -19.28
N LEU A 639 -14.50 -24.27 -19.00
CA LEU A 639 -15.26 -23.79 -17.84
C LEU A 639 -16.76 -23.87 -18.10
N VAL A 640 -17.21 -23.53 -19.32
CA VAL A 640 -18.62 -23.63 -19.71
C VAL A 640 -19.09 -25.08 -19.73
N HIS A 641 -18.33 -25.97 -20.37
CA HIS A 641 -18.67 -27.38 -20.57
C HIS A 641 -17.84 -28.30 -19.66
N PHE A 642 -17.68 -27.91 -18.39
CA PHE A 642 -16.82 -28.61 -17.43
C PHE A 642 -17.15 -30.11 -17.29
N ASP A 643 -18.44 -30.44 -17.25
CA ASP A 643 -18.88 -31.84 -17.08
C ASP A 643 -18.56 -32.71 -18.30
N GLU A 644 -18.46 -32.10 -19.49
CA GLU A 644 -18.17 -32.77 -20.77
C GLU A 644 -16.67 -32.98 -21.04
N LEU A 645 -15.79 -32.47 -20.17
CA LEU A 645 -14.34 -32.65 -20.33
C LEU A 645 -13.96 -34.13 -20.20
N ARG A 646 -13.17 -34.61 -21.17
CA ARG A 646 -12.70 -36.00 -21.22
C ARG A 646 -11.42 -36.25 -20.43
N ASP A 647 -10.60 -35.22 -20.26
CA ASP A 647 -9.33 -35.29 -19.53
C ASP A 647 -9.56 -35.16 -18.01
N PRO A 648 -9.36 -36.23 -17.21
CA PRO A 648 -9.54 -36.19 -15.76
C PRO A 648 -8.53 -35.26 -15.06
N ALA A 649 -7.30 -35.16 -15.57
CA ALA A 649 -6.28 -34.30 -14.97
C ALA A 649 -6.64 -32.82 -15.16
N ALA A 650 -7.12 -32.46 -16.36
CA ALA A 650 -7.65 -31.12 -16.61
C ALA A 650 -8.86 -30.80 -15.73
N LYS A 651 -9.81 -31.75 -15.57
CA LYS A 651 -10.97 -31.60 -14.66
C LYS A 651 -10.54 -31.31 -13.22
N ASP A 652 -9.60 -32.08 -12.68
CA ASP A 652 -9.08 -31.89 -11.32
C ASP A 652 -8.38 -30.54 -11.14
N GLN A 653 -7.54 -30.14 -12.11
CA GLN A 653 -6.84 -28.87 -12.07
C GLN A 653 -7.80 -27.68 -12.13
N ILE A 654 -8.80 -27.73 -13.03
CA ILE A 654 -9.85 -26.70 -13.12
C ILE A 654 -10.64 -26.65 -11.81
N ALA A 655 -11.01 -27.79 -11.22
CA ALA A 655 -11.74 -27.84 -9.97
C ALA A 655 -10.99 -27.15 -8.82
N ARG A 656 -9.65 -27.31 -8.76
CA ARG A 656 -8.79 -26.62 -7.78
C ARG A 656 -8.68 -25.11 -8.05
N LEU A 657 -8.42 -24.70 -9.29
CA LEU A 657 -8.26 -23.27 -9.65
C LEU A 657 -9.54 -22.46 -9.41
N THR A 658 -10.69 -23.10 -9.60
CA THR A 658 -12.02 -22.50 -9.44
C THR A 658 -12.63 -22.81 -8.07
N ALA A 659 -11.84 -23.31 -7.12
CA ALA A 659 -12.30 -23.52 -5.76
C ALA A 659 -12.72 -22.16 -5.15
N GLY A 660 -13.92 -22.12 -4.57
CA GLY A 660 -14.50 -20.89 -4.02
C GLY A 660 -15.40 -20.10 -4.97
N TYR A 661 -15.46 -20.46 -6.26
CA TYR A 661 -16.42 -19.85 -7.19
C TYR A 661 -17.74 -20.63 -7.22
N ARG A 662 -18.87 -19.90 -7.28
CA ARG A 662 -20.21 -20.49 -7.36
C ARG A 662 -20.40 -21.33 -8.62
N ASP A 663 -19.85 -20.87 -9.73
CA ASP A 663 -19.81 -21.56 -11.01
C ASP A 663 -18.45 -21.36 -11.67
N LYS A 664 -18.06 -22.30 -12.54
CA LYS A 664 -16.75 -22.28 -13.21
C LYS A 664 -16.59 -21.07 -14.14
N PRO A 665 -17.59 -20.65 -14.93
CA PRO A 665 -17.49 -19.44 -15.74
C PRO A 665 -17.25 -18.13 -14.97
N ALA A 666 -17.79 -17.99 -13.75
CA ALA A 666 -17.58 -16.81 -12.90
C ALA A 666 -16.10 -16.56 -12.61
N TYR A 667 -15.28 -17.61 -12.51
CA TYR A 667 -13.83 -17.49 -12.37
C TYR A 667 -13.19 -16.75 -13.54
N PHE A 668 -13.59 -17.06 -14.78
CA PHE A 668 -13.07 -16.39 -15.97
C PHE A 668 -13.46 -14.91 -15.97
N VAL A 669 -14.74 -14.63 -15.69
CA VAL A 669 -15.30 -13.26 -15.70
C VAL A 669 -14.58 -12.40 -14.67
N ASP A 670 -14.45 -12.88 -13.44
CA ASP A 670 -13.87 -12.13 -12.34
C ASP A 670 -12.37 -11.89 -12.52
N ARG A 671 -11.61 -12.93 -12.89
CA ARG A 671 -10.17 -12.80 -13.15
C ARG A 671 -9.85 -11.88 -14.33
N LEU A 672 -10.66 -11.94 -15.40
CA LEU A 672 -10.48 -11.04 -16.54
C LEU A 672 -10.82 -9.59 -16.18
N ALA A 673 -11.92 -9.37 -15.46
CA ALA A 673 -12.32 -8.04 -15.00
C ALA A 673 -11.26 -7.40 -14.09
N HIS A 674 -10.74 -8.14 -13.10
CA HIS A 674 -9.66 -7.67 -12.21
C HIS A 674 -8.35 -7.40 -12.97
N GLY A 675 -7.96 -8.29 -13.90
CA GLY A 675 -6.77 -8.08 -14.73
C GLY A 675 -6.83 -6.79 -15.55
N PHE A 676 -7.99 -6.48 -16.13
CA PHE A 676 -8.20 -5.21 -16.82
C PHE A 676 -8.37 -4.00 -15.89
N ALA A 677 -8.97 -4.19 -14.71
CA ALA A 677 -9.14 -3.12 -13.72
C ALA A 677 -7.80 -2.52 -13.30
N ALA A 678 -6.80 -3.35 -13.02
CA ALA A 678 -5.45 -2.88 -12.69
C ALA A 678 -4.80 -2.09 -13.84
N LEU A 679 -4.97 -2.53 -15.10
CA LEU A 679 -4.48 -1.78 -16.27
C LEU A 679 -5.21 -0.43 -16.41
N CYS A 680 -6.54 -0.41 -16.27
CA CYS A 680 -7.32 0.83 -16.35
C CYS A 680 -6.99 1.80 -15.22
N ALA A 681 -6.76 1.28 -14.01
CA ALA A 681 -6.38 2.06 -12.83
C ALA A 681 -5.06 2.82 -13.05
N ALA A 682 -4.04 2.16 -13.63
CA ALA A 682 -2.71 2.74 -13.81
C ALA A 682 -2.68 4.03 -14.66
N VAL A 683 -3.67 4.24 -15.53
CA VAL A 683 -3.76 5.44 -16.39
C VAL A 683 -5.00 6.28 -16.14
N TYR A 684 -5.88 5.91 -15.21
CA TYR A 684 -7.15 6.60 -14.97
C TYR A 684 -6.95 8.10 -14.66
N PRO A 685 -7.78 9.01 -15.21
CA PRO A 685 -8.97 8.79 -16.05
C PRO A 685 -8.67 8.70 -17.56
N ARG A 686 -7.41 8.59 -17.98
CA ARG A 686 -7.03 8.50 -19.39
C ARG A 686 -7.51 7.18 -20.01
N PRO A 687 -7.76 7.13 -21.33
CA PRO A 687 -8.32 5.93 -21.97
C PRO A 687 -7.39 4.73 -21.87
N ALA A 688 -7.98 3.55 -21.69
CA ALA A 688 -7.31 2.26 -21.77
C ALA A 688 -7.99 1.39 -22.83
N ILE A 689 -7.31 1.15 -23.97
CA ILE A 689 -7.84 0.37 -25.09
C ILE A 689 -7.54 -1.11 -24.86
N LEU A 690 -8.56 -1.86 -24.47
CA LEU A 690 -8.53 -3.29 -24.17
C LEU A 690 -8.86 -4.09 -25.43
N ARG A 691 -7.88 -4.79 -25.97
CA ARG A 691 -8.08 -5.71 -27.10
C ARG A 691 -8.67 -7.02 -26.58
N LEU A 692 -9.81 -7.41 -27.15
CA LEU A 692 -10.42 -8.72 -26.90
C LEU A 692 -9.57 -9.85 -27.50
N SER A 693 -9.96 -11.10 -27.28
CA SER A 693 -9.10 -12.25 -27.50
C SER A 693 -8.71 -12.38 -28.96
N ASP A 694 -7.41 -12.38 -29.23
CA ASP A 694 -6.83 -12.62 -30.54
C ASP A 694 -5.99 -13.90 -30.59
N PHE A 695 -6.15 -14.78 -29.60
CA PHE A 695 -5.53 -16.10 -29.60
C PHE A 695 -5.88 -16.90 -30.85
N LYS A 696 -4.85 -17.60 -31.34
CA LYS A 696 -4.95 -18.63 -32.37
C LYS A 696 -5.45 -19.94 -31.76
N THR A 697 -5.93 -20.84 -32.60
CA THR A 697 -6.43 -22.18 -32.20
C THR A 697 -5.37 -22.99 -31.43
N ASN A 698 -4.12 -22.98 -31.88
CA ASN A 698 -3.01 -23.68 -31.24
C ASN A 698 -2.65 -23.13 -29.85
N GLU A 699 -2.76 -21.82 -29.64
CA GLU A 699 -2.52 -21.19 -28.34
C GLU A 699 -3.64 -21.55 -27.35
N TYR A 700 -4.90 -21.49 -27.79
CA TYR A 700 -6.04 -21.95 -26.99
C TYR A 700 -5.94 -23.45 -26.66
N ALA A 701 -5.47 -24.28 -27.59
CA ALA A 701 -5.29 -25.71 -27.38
C ALA A 701 -4.28 -26.01 -26.26
N GLY A 702 -3.32 -25.09 -26.03
CA GLY A 702 -2.32 -25.18 -24.97
C GLY A 702 -2.82 -24.82 -23.58
N LEU A 703 -4.01 -24.22 -23.45
CA LEU A 703 -4.61 -23.95 -22.13
C LEU A 703 -5.18 -25.24 -21.51
N ILE A 704 -5.36 -25.22 -20.19
CA ILE A 704 -5.93 -26.36 -19.45
C ILE A 704 -7.33 -26.66 -20.00
N GLY A 705 -7.55 -27.90 -20.47
CA GLY A 705 -8.80 -28.34 -21.09
C GLY A 705 -9.06 -27.83 -22.51
N GLY A 706 -8.10 -27.14 -23.14
CA GLY A 706 -8.30 -26.51 -24.45
C GLY A 706 -8.28 -27.46 -25.65
N SER A 707 -7.45 -28.50 -25.61
CA SER A 707 -7.25 -29.44 -26.73
C SER A 707 -8.53 -30.11 -27.25
N GLN A 708 -9.55 -30.28 -26.39
CA GLN A 708 -10.85 -30.84 -26.77
C GLN A 708 -11.69 -29.89 -27.64
N PHE A 709 -11.51 -28.58 -27.50
CA PHE A 709 -12.37 -27.58 -28.14
C PHE A 709 -11.74 -26.98 -29.40
N GLU A 710 -10.43 -27.13 -29.59
CA GLU A 710 -9.67 -26.47 -30.65
C GLU A 710 -9.35 -27.41 -31.82
N PRO A 711 -9.72 -27.05 -33.07
CA PRO A 711 -9.32 -27.82 -34.24
C PRO A 711 -7.82 -27.61 -34.53
N ARG A 712 -7.20 -28.57 -35.22
CA ARG A 712 -5.89 -28.34 -35.85
C ARG A 712 -6.08 -27.54 -37.14
N GLU A 713 -5.26 -26.53 -37.31
CA GLU A 713 -5.22 -25.68 -38.51
C GLU A 713 -3.80 -25.69 -39.08
N GLU A 714 -3.69 -25.78 -40.41
CA GLU A 714 -2.39 -25.72 -41.10
C GLU A 714 -1.74 -24.33 -40.96
N ASN A 715 -2.54 -23.26 -40.96
CA ASN A 715 -2.07 -21.89 -40.85
C ASN A 715 -2.82 -21.13 -39.73
N PRO A 716 -2.44 -21.33 -38.45
CA PRO A 716 -3.14 -20.71 -37.32
C PRO A 716 -3.15 -19.16 -37.39
N MET A 717 -2.18 -18.56 -38.07
CA MET A 717 -2.14 -17.11 -38.31
C MET A 717 -3.38 -16.58 -39.05
N LEU A 718 -3.93 -17.35 -39.98
CA LEU A 718 -5.07 -16.98 -40.82
C LEU A 718 -6.40 -17.63 -40.39
N GLY A 719 -6.34 -18.53 -39.40
CA GLY A 719 -7.41 -19.42 -38.98
C GLY A 719 -8.48 -18.80 -38.08
N LEU A 720 -9.12 -19.61 -37.24
CA LEU A 720 -10.22 -19.23 -36.35
C LEU A 720 -9.72 -18.39 -35.16
N ARG A 721 -9.63 -17.07 -35.37
CA ARG A 721 -9.22 -16.05 -34.39
C ARG A 721 -9.91 -14.70 -34.61
N GLY A 722 -9.81 -13.83 -33.61
CA GLY A 722 -10.42 -12.50 -33.59
C GLY A 722 -11.94 -12.53 -33.87
N ALA A 723 -12.44 -11.55 -34.61
CA ALA A 723 -13.87 -11.37 -34.87
C ALA A 723 -14.60 -12.65 -35.31
N SER A 724 -13.99 -13.46 -36.19
CA SER A 724 -14.63 -14.67 -36.72
C SER A 724 -14.85 -15.76 -35.68
N ARG A 725 -14.01 -15.79 -34.64
CA ARG A 725 -14.16 -16.68 -33.50
C ARG A 725 -15.34 -16.27 -32.63
N TYR A 726 -15.56 -14.97 -32.41
CA TYR A 726 -16.55 -14.47 -31.44
C TYR A 726 -17.97 -14.90 -31.75
N TYR A 727 -18.41 -14.83 -33.01
CA TYR A 727 -19.75 -15.26 -33.39
C TYR A 727 -19.84 -16.74 -33.78
N SER A 728 -18.73 -17.48 -33.78
CA SER A 728 -18.71 -18.90 -34.14
C SER A 728 -19.51 -19.71 -33.11
N PRO A 729 -20.35 -20.67 -33.55
CA PRO A 729 -21.08 -21.55 -32.63
C PRO A 729 -20.17 -22.28 -31.64
N ARG A 730 -18.89 -22.49 -31.98
CA ARG A 730 -17.91 -23.17 -31.12
C ARG A 730 -17.38 -22.32 -29.96
N TYR A 731 -17.55 -21.00 -30.01
CA TYR A 731 -16.91 -20.07 -29.07
C TYR A 731 -17.85 -18.94 -28.59
N ARG A 732 -19.05 -18.79 -29.16
CA ARG A 732 -20.01 -17.74 -28.80
C ARG A 732 -20.26 -17.63 -27.28
N GLU A 733 -20.31 -18.76 -26.57
CA GLU A 733 -20.48 -18.80 -25.12
C GLU A 733 -19.26 -18.27 -24.36
N ALA A 734 -18.04 -18.56 -24.85
CA ALA A 734 -16.80 -17.99 -24.30
C ALA A 734 -16.73 -16.47 -24.53
N PHE A 735 -17.13 -15.99 -25.71
CA PHE A 735 -17.19 -14.55 -25.98
C PHE A 735 -18.21 -13.82 -25.09
N ALA A 736 -19.31 -14.49 -24.73
CA ALA A 736 -20.23 -13.96 -23.72
C ALA A 736 -19.57 -13.79 -22.35
N LEU A 737 -18.59 -14.63 -21.98
CA LEU A 737 -17.79 -14.45 -20.76
C LEU A 737 -16.93 -13.18 -20.83
N GLU A 738 -16.26 -12.94 -21.97
CA GLU A 738 -15.49 -11.72 -22.20
C GLU A 738 -16.37 -10.47 -22.08
N CYS A 739 -17.55 -10.49 -22.70
CA CYS A 739 -18.52 -9.39 -22.60
C CYS A 739 -18.99 -9.17 -21.15
N ARG A 740 -19.27 -10.24 -20.41
CA ARG A 740 -19.64 -10.14 -18.98
C ARG A 740 -18.51 -9.52 -18.15
N ALA A 741 -17.25 -9.85 -18.44
CA ALA A 741 -16.10 -9.29 -17.74
C ALA A 741 -15.95 -7.78 -18.00
N ILE A 742 -16.11 -7.34 -19.25
CA ILE A 742 -16.10 -5.91 -19.60
C ILE A 742 -17.27 -5.17 -18.95
N LYS A 743 -18.45 -5.79 -18.89
CA LYS A 743 -19.61 -5.21 -18.22
C LYS A 743 -19.36 -5.04 -16.71
N GLN A 744 -18.83 -6.07 -16.04
CA GLN A 744 -18.41 -6.00 -14.64
C GLN A 744 -17.36 -4.89 -14.42
N LEU A 745 -16.34 -4.81 -15.28
CA LEU A 745 -15.31 -3.78 -15.24
C LEU A 745 -15.88 -2.35 -15.31
N ARG A 746 -16.79 -2.10 -16.25
CA ARG A 746 -17.35 -0.75 -16.47
C ARG A 746 -18.45 -0.37 -15.49
N GLN A 747 -19.37 -1.29 -15.19
CA GLN A 747 -20.61 -0.98 -14.45
C GLN A 747 -20.51 -1.31 -12.95
N THR A 748 -19.78 -2.36 -12.58
CA THR A 748 -19.65 -2.79 -11.17
C THR A 748 -18.39 -2.19 -10.52
N ILE A 749 -17.24 -2.30 -11.20
CA ILE A 749 -15.97 -1.75 -10.72
C ILE A 749 -15.90 -0.24 -11.01
N GLY A 750 -16.36 0.19 -12.21
CA GLY A 750 -16.56 1.60 -12.56
C GLY A 750 -15.59 2.20 -13.58
N PHE A 751 -14.77 1.38 -14.24
CA PHE A 751 -13.75 1.86 -15.19
C PHE A 751 -14.34 2.25 -16.54
N THR A 752 -14.99 3.41 -16.60
CA THR A 752 -15.57 3.96 -17.84
C THR A 752 -14.53 4.42 -18.87
N ASN A 753 -13.25 4.51 -18.49
CA ASN A 753 -12.12 4.74 -19.39
C ASN A 753 -11.69 3.50 -20.19
N ALA A 754 -12.29 2.33 -19.95
CA ALA A 754 -12.02 1.08 -20.68
C ALA A 754 -12.68 1.07 -22.08
N ILE A 755 -11.89 1.25 -23.13
CA ILE A 755 -12.34 1.15 -24.53
C ILE A 755 -12.15 -0.30 -24.99
N VAL A 756 -13.12 -0.87 -25.70
CA VAL A 756 -13.01 -2.24 -26.24
C VAL A 756 -12.47 -2.19 -27.66
N MET A 757 -11.53 -3.08 -28.01
CA MET A 757 -11.02 -3.20 -29.37
C MET A 757 -11.20 -4.60 -29.93
N ILE A 758 -11.78 -4.67 -31.14
CA ILE A 758 -12.04 -5.91 -31.89
C ILE A 758 -10.85 -6.21 -32.83
N PRO A 759 -10.10 -7.30 -32.60
CA PRO A 759 -9.05 -7.75 -33.50
C PRO A 759 -9.59 -8.59 -34.66
N PHE A 760 -8.79 -8.67 -35.73
CA PHE A 760 -8.90 -9.58 -36.87
C PHE A 760 -10.29 -9.60 -37.53
N CYS A 761 -10.94 -8.43 -37.59
CA CYS A 761 -12.22 -8.25 -38.27
C CYS A 761 -11.99 -8.14 -39.78
N ARG A 762 -12.43 -9.15 -40.54
CA ARG A 762 -12.09 -9.32 -41.96
C ARG A 762 -13.04 -8.57 -42.88
N THR A 763 -14.32 -8.47 -42.51
CA THR A 763 -15.37 -7.88 -43.34
C THR A 763 -16.31 -7.01 -42.52
N VAL A 764 -16.99 -6.08 -43.18
CA VAL A 764 -18.01 -5.22 -42.57
C VAL A 764 -19.16 -6.03 -41.95
N ASP A 765 -19.51 -7.17 -42.55
CA ASP A 765 -20.53 -8.06 -41.97
C ASP A 765 -20.06 -8.75 -40.67
N GLU A 766 -18.76 -9.08 -40.56
CA GLU A 766 -18.21 -9.54 -39.28
C GLU A 766 -18.33 -8.44 -38.20
N ALA A 767 -18.02 -7.19 -38.54
CA ALA A 767 -18.17 -6.06 -37.61
C ALA A 767 -19.62 -5.96 -37.09
N ARG A 768 -20.60 -6.01 -38.01
CA ARG A 768 -22.03 -6.00 -37.66
C ARG A 768 -22.42 -7.17 -36.76
N ARG A 769 -21.95 -8.39 -37.05
CA ARG A 769 -22.26 -9.59 -36.25
C ARG A 769 -21.65 -9.53 -34.85
N VAL A 770 -20.39 -9.09 -34.73
CA VAL A 770 -19.73 -8.94 -33.42
C VAL A 770 -20.41 -7.88 -32.58
N LEU A 771 -20.71 -6.71 -33.14
CA LEU A 771 -21.39 -5.63 -32.40
C LEU A 771 -22.82 -6.03 -31.98
N ALA A 772 -23.55 -6.76 -32.83
CA ALA A 772 -24.85 -7.31 -32.45
C ALA A 772 -24.73 -8.30 -31.27
N LEU A 773 -23.74 -9.20 -31.31
CA LEU A 773 -23.49 -10.14 -30.22
C LEU A 773 -23.04 -9.43 -28.92
N MET A 774 -22.24 -8.38 -29.01
CA MET A 774 -21.91 -7.54 -27.86
C MET A 774 -23.17 -6.90 -27.27
N ALA A 775 -24.05 -6.36 -28.11
CA ALA A 775 -25.31 -5.76 -27.69
C ALA A 775 -26.25 -6.78 -27.01
N GLU A 776 -26.35 -8.01 -27.53
CA GLU A 776 -27.07 -9.12 -26.89
C GLU A 776 -26.54 -9.42 -25.49
N ASN A 777 -25.23 -9.23 -25.26
CA ASN A 777 -24.59 -9.41 -23.96
C ASN A 777 -24.58 -8.13 -23.09
N GLY A 778 -25.30 -7.08 -23.52
CA GLY A 778 -25.47 -5.84 -22.78
C GLY A 778 -24.33 -4.83 -22.92
N LEU A 779 -23.51 -4.94 -23.97
CA LEU A 779 -22.49 -3.97 -24.35
C LEU A 779 -22.90 -3.27 -25.65
N VAL A 780 -23.57 -2.13 -25.53
CA VAL A 780 -24.04 -1.34 -26.68
C VAL A 780 -23.13 -0.12 -26.86
N ARG A 781 -22.55 0.04 -28.05
CA ARG A 781 -21.73 1.21 -28.42
C ARG A 781 -22.51 2.51 -28.15
N GLY A 782 -21.87 3.47 -27.50
CA GLY A 782 -22.44 4.76 -27.10
C GLY A 782 -23.21 4.74 -25.77
N GLN A 783 -23.72 3.60 -25.32
CA GLN A 783 -24.38 3.48 -24.02
C GLN A 783 -23.33 3.50 -22.90
N ASP A 784 -23.60 4.26 -21.82
CA ASP A 784 -22.67 4.45 -20.68
C ASP A 784 -21.25 4.88 -21.13
N GLY A 785 -21.16 5.60 -22.25
CA GLY A 785 -19.90 6.04 -22.85
C GLY A 785 -19.01 4.91 -23.38
N LEU A 786 -19.55 3.72 -23.65
CA LEU A 786 -18.79 2.62 -24.26
C LEU A 786 -18.35 3.00 -25.67
N GLN A 787 -17.04 3.01 -25.88
CA GLN A 787 -16.44 3.14 -27.21
C GLN A 787 -15.95 1.76 -27.67
N VAL A 788 -16.12 1.49 -28.96
CA VAL A 788 -15.64 0.26 -29.61
C VAL A 788 -14.72 0.61 -30.75
N TYR A 789 -13.48 0.14 -30.68
CA TYR A 789 -12.45 0.32 -31.69
C TYR A 789 -12.25 -0.97 -32.48
N MET A 790 -11.62 -0.84 -33.64
CA MET A 790 -11.17 -1.98 -34.45
C MET A 790 -9.66 -1.96 -34.61
N MET A 791 -9.03 -3.13 -34.56
CA MET A 791 -7.65 -3.25 -34.99
C MET A 791 -7.60 -3.27 -36.52
N CYS A 792 -6.94 -2.28 -37.13
CA CYS A 792 -6.72 -2.19 -38.57
C CYS A 792 -5.44 -2.95 -38.92
N GLU A 793 -5.60 -4.20 -39.31
CA GLU A 793 -4.46 -5.11 -39.45
C GLU A 793 -4.55 -6.03 -40.68
N ILE A 794 -5.64 -5.91 -41.45
CA ILE A 794 -5.90 -6.71 -42.66
C ILE A 794 -6.02 -5.74 -43.83
N PRO A 795 -5.50 -6.05 -45.04
CA PRO A 795 -5.63 -5.17 -46.19
C PRO A 795 -7.07 -4.76 -46.53
N SER A 796 -8.07 -5.64 -46.29
CA SER A 796 -9.48 -5.28 -46.45
C SER A 796 -9.93 -4.15 -45.53
N ASN A 797 -9.35 -4.03 -44.34
CA ASN A 797 -9.65 -2.99 -43.36
C ASN A 797 -9.19 -1.60 -43.86
N VAL A 798 -8.12 -1.58 -44.65
CA VAL A 798 -7.60 -0.35 -45.28
C VAL A 798 -8.44 0.00 -46.50
N ILE A 799 -8.69 -0.98 -47.39
CA ILE A 799 -9.45 -0.77 -48.63
C ILE A 799 -10.89 -0.30 -48.34
N LEU A 800 -11.52 -0.85 -47.30
CA LEU A 800 -12.89 -0.53 -46.89
C LEU A 800 -12.95 0.31 -45.61
N ALA A 801 -11.89 1.08 -45.30
CA ALA A 801 -11.79 1.84 -44.05
C ALA A 801 -13.00 2.78 -43.81
N ALA A 802 -13.52 3.38 -44.89
CA ALA A 802 -14.66 4.29 -44.83
C ALA A 802 -15.96 3.60 -44.39
N ASP A 803 -16.14 2.33 -44.73
CA ASP A 803 -17.32 1.52 -44.38
C ASP A 803 -17.19 0.98 -42.96
N PHE A 804 -15.99 0.51 -42.58
CA PHE A 804 -15.71 0.11 -41.20
C PHE A 804 -15.88 1.27 -40.20
N ALA A 805 -15.57 2.50 -40.61
CA ALA A 805 -15.70 3.69 -39.79
C ALA A 805 -17.16 3.98 -39.34
N GLU A 806 -18.16 3.41 -40.01
CA GLU A 806 -19.57 3.52 -39.58
C GLU A 806 -19.85 2.69 -38.31
N TYR A 807 -19.08 1.62 -38.10
CA TYR A 807 -19.29 0.64 -37.03
C TYR A 807 -18.41 0.86 -35.79
N PHE A 808 -17.29 1.58 -35.93
CA PHE A 808 -16.30 1.77 -34.86
C PHE A 808 -16.03 3.24 -34.57
N ASP A 809 -15.76 3.55 -33.30
CA ASP A 809 -15.44 4.92 -32.85
C ASP A 809 -13.97 5.30 -33.08
N GLY A 810 -13.13 4.30 -33.36
CA GLY A 810 -11.72 4.47 -33.63
C GLY A 810 -11.02 3.21 -34.13
N PHE A 811 -9.78 3.40 -34.56
CA PHE A 811 -8.94 2.37 -35.18
C PHE A 811 -7.59 2.33 -34.46
N SER A 812 -7.01 1.13 -34.36
CA SER A 812 -5.59 0.97 -34.01
C SER A 812 -4.90 0.12 -35.06
N ILE A 813 -3.88 0.66 -35.71
CA ILE A 813 -3.14 -0.06 -36.74
C ILE A 813 -2.28 -1.14 -36.08
N GLY A 814 -2.56 -2.40 -36.42
CA GLY A 814 -1.73 -3.55 -36.10
C GLY A 814 -0.68 -3.73 -37.19
N SER A 815 0.42 -2.97 -37.12
CA SER A 815 1.41 -2.91 -38.22
C SER A 815 2.04 -4.27 -38.52
N ASN A 816 2.13 -5.16 -37.53
CA ASN A 816 2.73 -6.48 -37.69
C ASN A 816 1.91 -7.35 -38.64
N ASP A 817 0.64 -7.60 -38.31
CA ASP A 817 -0.25 -8.42 -39.14
C ASP A 817 -0.57 -7.72 -40.47
N LEU A 818 -0.66 -6.38 -40.49
CA LEU A 818 -0.81 -5.64 -41.74
C LEU A 818 0.37 -5.85 -42.69
N THR A 819 1.59 -5.83 -42.17
CA THR A 819 2.81 -6.10 -42.95
C THR A 819 2.83 -7.53 -43.46
N GLN A 820 2.56 -8.51 -42.58
CA GLN A 820 2.53 -9.92 -42.95
C GLN A 820 1.55 -10.18 -44.09
N LEU A 821 0.32 -9.65 -43.99
CA LEU A 821 -0.73 -9.88 -44.98
C LEU A 821 -0.55 -9.07 -46.27
N THR A 822 0.06 -7.88 -46.18
CA THR A 822 0.34 -7.06 -47.37
C THR A 822 1.46 -7.66 -48.20
N LEU A 823 2.50 -8.20 -47.54
CA LEU A 823 3.67 -8.78 -48.21
C LEU A 823 3.55 -10.29 -48.45
N GLY A 824 2.58 -10.97 -47.83
CA GLY A 824 2.44 -12.42 -47.88
C GLY A 824 3.57 -13.15 -47.17
N VAL A 825 4.04 -12.60 -46.05
CA VAL A 825 5.19 -13.12 -45.28
C VAL A 825 4.74 -13.53 -43.88
N ASP A 826 5.07 -14.75 -43.47
CA ASP A 826 5.04 -15.14 -42.06
C ASP A 826 6.36 -14.71 -41.42
N ARG A 827 6.29 -13.83 -40.41
CA ARG A 827 7.48 -13.34 -39.73
C ARG A 827 8.16 -14.41 -38.87
N ASP A 828 7.41 -15.43 -38.46
CA ASP A 828 7.92 -16.54 -37.65
C ASP A 828 8.67 -17.55 -38.57
N ALA A 829 8.55 -17.41 -39.89
CA ALA A 829 9.35 -18.14 -40.87
C ALA A 829 10.73 -17.49 -41.06
N GLU A 830 11.75 -18.09 -40.46
CA GLU A 830 13.13 -17.59 -40.42
C GLU A 830 13.70 -17.27 -41.81
N GLU A 831 13.37 -18.08 -42.83
CA GLU A 831 13.80 -17.87 -44.22
C GLU A 831 13.28 -16.58 -44.85
N LEU A 832 12.12 -16.07 -44.40
CA LEU A 832 11.45 -14.89 -44.97
C LEU A 832 11.59 -13.64 -44.08
N ALA A 833 12.23 -13.75 -42.92
CA ALA A 833 12.37 -12.64 -41.97
C ALA A 833 13.00 -11.38 -42.59
N HIS A 834 13.91 -11.55 -43.55
CA HIS A 834 14.57 -10.45 -44.27
C HIS A 834 13.64 -9.64 -45.19
N LEU A 835 12.48 -10.19 -45.58
CA LEU A 835 11.46 -9.51 -46.39
C LEU A 835 10.46 -8.72 -45.54
N PHE A 836 10.39 -9.00 -44.23
CA PHE A 836 9.47 -8.32 -43.33
C PHE A 836 9.96 -6.89 -43.03
N SER A 837 9.22 -5.88 -43.51
CA SER A 837 9.52 -4.48 -43.22
C SER A 837 8.27 -3.62 -43.23
N GLU A 838 7.98 -2.98 -42.10
CA GLU A 838 6.89 -1.99 -41.99
C GLU A 838 7.17 -0.71 -42.79
N GLN A 839 8.41 -0.52 -43.25
CA GLN A 839 8.83 0.58 -44.12
C GLN A 839 8.61 0.30 -45.60
N ASP A 840 8.21 -0.93 -45.96
CA ASP A 840 7.92 -1.25 -47.35
C ASP A 840 6.89 -0.25 -47.92
N ARG A 841 7.07 0.11 -49.19
CA ARG A 841 6.25 1.13 -49.84
C ARG A 841 4.77 0.75 -49.82
N ALA A 842 4.43 -0.53 -49.99
CA ALA A 842 3.04 -1.00 -49.93
C ALA A 842 2.45 -0.81 -48.54
N VAL A 843 3.21 -1.16 -47.48
CA VAL A 843 2.77 -1.02 -46.08
C VAL A 843 2.62 0.45 -45.69
N ARG A 844 3.59 1.30 -46.04
CA ARG A 844 3.49 2.75 -45.77
C ARG A 844 2.31 3.38 -46.48
N TRP A 845 2.02 2.97 -47.72
CA TRP A 845 0.83 3.40 -48.43
C TRP A 845 -0.45 2.98 -47.69
N MET A 846 -0.54 1.71 -47.28
CA MET A 846 -1.70 1.20 -46.51
C MET A 846 -1.93 2.01 -45.22
N ILE A 847 -0.87 2.29 -44.48
CA ILE A 847 -0.91 3.08 -43.23
C ILE A 847 -1.35 4.52 -43.49
N ALA A 848 -0.74 5.19 -44.47
CA ALA A 848 -1.09 6.57 -44.80
C ALA A 848 -2.54 6.70 -45.30
N GLU A 849 -2.99 5.75 -46.13
CA GLU A 849 -4.35 5.74 -46.67
C GLU A 849 -5.39 5.59 -45.56
N VAL A 850 -5.23 4.61 -44.65
CA VAL A 850 -6.19 4.43 -43.56
C VAL A 850 -6.21 5.63 -42.60
N ILE A 851 -5.06 6.24 -42.29
CA ILE A 851 -5.00 7.46 -41.46
C ILE A 851 -5.79 8.58 -42.14
N MET A 852 -5.58 8.80 -43.43
CA MET A 852 -6.28 9.82 -44.20
C MET A 852 -7.80 9.59 -44.19
N VAL A 853 -8.26 8.36 -44.42
CA VAL A 853 -9.68 8.01 -44.44
C VAL A 853 -10.32 8.18 -43.07
N CYS A 854 -9.70 7.69 -42.00
CA CYS A 854 -10.20 7.86 -40.62
C CYS A 854 -10.30 9.34 -40.25
N ARG A 855 -9.31 10.16 -40.60
CA ARG A 855 -9.34 11.62 -40.37
C ARG A 855 -10.50 12.29 -41.10
N LYS A 856 -10.74 11.95 -42.38
CA LYS A 856 -11.88 12.47 -43.15
C LYS A 856 -13.23 12.08 -42.54
N LYS A 857 -13.31 10.92 -41.90
CA LYS A 857 -14.51 10.43 -41.20
C LYS A 857 -14.63 10.92 -39.76
N GLY A 858 -13.62 11.62 -39.22
CA GLY A 858 -13.59 12.06 -37.82
C GLY A 858 -13.40 10.92 -36.82
N CYS A 859 -12.92 9.76 -37.27
CA CYS A 859 -12.61 8.61 -36.40
C CYS A 859 -11.20 8.73 -35.86
N LYS A 860 -11.01 8.40 -34.58
CA LYS A 860 -9.66 8.35 -33.98
C LYS A 860 -8.84 7.23 -34.60
N ILE A 861 -7.56 7.45 -34.83
CA ILE A 861 -6.65 6.43 -35.35
C ILE A 861 -5.30 6.45 -34.62
N GLY A 862 -4.96 5.30 -34.03
CA GLY A 862 -3.67 5.06 -33.41
C GLY A 862 -2.86 3.98 -34.13
N LEU A 863 -1.62 3.79 -33.72
CA LEU A 863 -0.79 2.64 -34.13
C LEU A 863 -0.22 1.94 -32.90
N CYS A 864 -0.28 0.61 -32.90
CA CYS A 864 0.36 -0.24 -31.90
C CYS A 864 1.41 -1.14 -32.56
N GLY A 865 2.67 -0.99 -32.17
CA GLY A 865 3.79 -1.73 -32.75
C GLY A 865 5.13 -1.23 -32.21
N GLN A 866 6.21 -1.98 -32.47
CA GLN A 866 7.56 -1.59 -32.05
C GLN A 866 8.26 -0.67 -33.07
N ALA A 867 7.83 -0.66 -34.33
CA ALA A 867 8.43 0.15 -35.39
C ALA A 867 8.65 1.65 -35.01
N PRO A 868 7.71 2.36 -34.34
CA PRO A 868 7.95 3.74 -33.91
C PRO A 868 9.04 3.90 -32.84
N SER A 869 9.24 2.86 -32.02
CA SER A 869 10.30 2.78 -31.02
C SER A 869 11.66 2.52 -31.65
N ASP A 870 11.73 1.55 -32.56
CA ASP A 870 12.97 1.07 -33.14
C ASP A 870 13.52 2.03 -34.21
N ARG A 871 12.63 2.80 -34.85
CA ARG A 871 12.93 3.62 -36.02
C ARG A 871 12.33 5.03 -35.88
N PRO A 872 13.12 6.04 -35.43
CA PRO A 872 12.66 7.41 -35.26
C PRO A 872 12.03 8.03 -36.51
N GLU A 873 12.51 7.66 -37.70
CA GLU A 873 11.95 8.11 -38.98
C GLU A 873 10.54 7.59 -39.25
N PHE A 874 10.20 6.40 -38.73
CA PHE A 874 8.84 5.86 -38.82
C PHE A 874 7.88 6.67 -37.94
N ALA A 875 8.29 7.01 -36.71
CA ALA A 875 7.51 7.88 -35.83
C ALA A 875 7.24 9.25 -36.48
N ARG A 876 8.25 9.85 -37.14
CA ARG A 876 8.08 11.10 -37.91
C ARG A 876 7.07 10.95 -39.05
N PHE A 877 7.15 9.88 -39.82
CA PHE A 877 6.19 9.58 -40.88
C PHE A 877 4.75 9.50 -40.34
N LEU A 878 4.53 8.83 -39.20
CA LEU A 878 3.20 8.73 -38.61
C LEU A 878 2.66 10.09 -38.15
N VAL A 879 3.51 10.93 -37.56
CA VAL A 879 3.16 12.31 -37.16
C VAL A 879 2.80 13.14 -38.40
N GLN A 880 3.60 13.06 -39.47
CA GLN A 880 3.34 13.75 -40.74
C GLN A 880 2.05 13.26 -41.41
N ALA A 881 1.74 11.96 -41.34
CA ALA A 881 0.48 11.41 -41.82
C ALA A 881 -0.74 11.88 -40.98
N GLY A 882 -0.51 12.46 -39.81
CA GLY A 882 -1.55 13.00 -38.93
C GLY A 882 -2.18 11.94 -38.02
N ILE A 883 -1.42 10.97 -37.54
CA ILE A 883 -1.93 9.97 -36.59
C ILE A 883 -2.31 10.60 -35.24
N ASP A 884 -3.38 10.14 -34.60
CA ASP A 884 -3.82 10.68 -33.31
C ASP A 884 -2.98 10.15 -32.14
N SER A 885 -2.54 8.89 -32.21
CA SER A 885 -1.75 8.28 -31.14
C SER A 885 -0.73 7.23 -31.62
N ILE A 886 0.37 7.13 -30.89
CA ILE A 886 1.39 6.10 -31.07
C ILE A 886 1.55 5.37 -29.73
N SER A 887 1.31 4.07 -29.73
CA SER A 887 1.36 3.24 -28.52
C SER A 887 2.59 2.35 -28.51
N VAL A 888 3.39 2.45 -27.45
CA VAL A 888 4.73 1.83 -27.34
C VAL A 888 4.92 1.13 -26.01
N SER A 889 5.88 0.20 -25.91
CA SER A 889 6.23 -0.38 -24.62
C SER A 889 6.68 0.72 -23.64
N PRO A 890 6.43 0.55 -22.32
CA PRO A 890 6.88 1.50 -21.32
C PRO A 890 8.37 1.82 -21.42
N ASP A 891 9.17 0.81 -21.80
CA ASP A 891 10.61 0.94 -21.95
C ASP A 891 11.07 1.94 -23.02
N SER A 892 10.27 2.11 -24.07
CA SER A 892 10.59 2.96 -25.22
C SER A 892 9.88 4.32 -25.15
N PHE A 893 9.03 4.52 -24.14
CA PHE A 893 8.14 5.67 -24.03
C PHE A 893 8.89 7.01 -24.12
N VAL A 894 9.94 7.19 -23.32
CA VAL A 894 10.69 8.46 -23.25
C VAL A 894 11.37 8.80 -24.58
N ALA A 895 11.98 7.81 -25.23
CA ALA A 895 12.64 8.00 -26.51
C ALA A 895 11.64 8.39 -27.61
N VAL A 896 10.51 7.69 -27.67
CA VAL A 896 9.45 7.95 -28.65
C VAL A 896 8.78 9.29 -28.40
N ALA A 897 8.51 9.64 -27.14
CA ALA A 897 7.97 10.95 -26.78
C ALA A 897 8.86 12.11 -27.27
N ARG A 898 10.18 12.00 -27.09
CA ARG A 898 11.13 13.00 -27.63
C ARG A 898 11.12 13.07 -29.15
N ASN A 899 11.04 11.92 -29.83
CA ASN A 899 10.98 11.87 -31.29
C ASN A 899 9.69 12.49 -31.85
N VAL A 900 8.55 12.22 -31.21
CA VAL A 900 7.26 12.81 -31.56
C VAL A 900 7.29 14.33 -31.32
N GLN A 901 7.83 14.78 -30.19
CA GLN A 901 7.96 16.21 -29.89
C GLN A 901 8.87 16.92 -30.91
N ALA A 902 9.99 16.30 -31.29
CA ALA A 902 10.87 16.83 -32.32
C ALA A 902 10.16 16.93 -33.68
N ALA A 903 9.39 15.90 -34.07
CA ALA A 903 8.63 15.88 -35.31
C ALA A 903 7.55 16.99 -35.36
N LEU A 904 6.84 17.22 -34.25
CA LEU A 904 5.84 18.28 -34.12
C LEU A 904 6.49 19.67 -34.18
N SER A 905 7.70 19.83 -33.63
CA SER A 905 8.41 21.11 -33.59
C SER A 905 9.05 21.49 -34.94
N SER A 906 9.38 20.52 -35.79
CA SER A 906 10.00 20.76 -37.11
C SER A 906 9.05 21.37 -38.16
N GLY A 907 7.75 21.48 -37.90
CA GLY A 907 6.84 22.32 -38.69
C GLY A 907 6.66 21.97 -40.17
N GLU A 908 7.10 20.79 -40.62
CA GLU A 908 6.82 20.33 -41.99
C GLU A 908 5.33 20.00 -42.11
N SER A 909 4.59 20.94 -42.70
CA SER A 909 3.17 20.79 -42.99
C SER A 909 2.94 19.52 -43.83
N PRO A 910 1.91 18.70 -43.53
CA PRO A 910 1.58 17.52 -44.33
C PRO A 910 1.36 17.94 -45.79
N ALA A 911 2.08 17.29 -46.71
CA ALA A 911 1.98 17.49 -48.15
C ALA A 911 0.71 16.85 -48.73
#